data_AF-A0A8G0PB46-F1
#
_entry.id   AF-A0A8G0PB46-F1
#
_cell.length_a   1.000
_cell.length_b   1.000
_cell.length_c   1.000
_cell.angle_alpha   90.00
_cell.angle_beta   90.00
_cell.angle_gamma   90.00
#
_symmetry.space_group_name_H-M   'P 1'
#
loop_
_entity.id
_entity.type
_entity.pdbx_description
1 polymer ?
#
loop_
_entity_poly.entity_id
_entity_poly.type
_entity_poly.pdbx_seq_one_letter_code
_entity_poly.pdbx_strand_id
1 'polypeptide(L)'
;MLSRTSYLLCLLLAACANAAKPLGLEVCGASCYYTLAKTKFASDNVTEQTLCTHPLRVTSTYLCLWEHCEEKDLVPGINWWAGTCKKSAKVVNLEAYRSTVANVTQAYIDSLPTVEQTQKTVVDVVSMPSQANWDISHRTVNTYYTNIVYHQKLRWIPYGYWGLVLALATISHAIALLPVKRSSQPVRKNNAPAKIKGWFHRNLMMAPTFSYHHHQPLGWFTVPLRLQSLVIAGYIITQIFMLAFHYPVFTGNIYYKTVPGQVCRILGDRLGIFMTAELPFIFLFSGRANILIYATGWSYRTFSIFHRWLALTLTIEGICHGIIFSAYYVNEQGWDGYHEELRTDPTFKYGLLMVISLGLGAAFGFAPLRSRIYEFFKAAHASLAAVFLAALFYHIKDQFKGMYKVWVWACVGLWAGDHFLRMLRVIAMNYKTFLGQGSLALASYSEETGMIRLQVKPSINAARQTPGTYYFVYFPSLHFWESHPFTLAGRSKQIDDIPSYGSSSDQPSDKETGTRSPRVTELSSEPGDSYMTFMIRPRDGMTRRLRDRLMSKSESGPLRVRTFLEGPYGTPARLDHFDEVLFIAGGSGITTVLPYLRQFFEDQKESQTPPKVRLVWIVRDEGFVRDVLANDLRVTEGSALAASRLNMEFYITSDSPNATPKTEEAGNSIADPRFKKSRPDIHSVVDTFVDSSQGKTAVFVCGPAEIADTTRQAVIRHTHKDHIDVELFEEMFVW
;
A
#
# COMPACT_ATOMS: atom_id res chain seq x y z
N MET A 1 -24.01 1.26 -4.25
CA MET A 1 -22.88 1.36 -5.22
C MET A 1 -21.73 0.39 -4.93
N LEU A 2 -21.38 0.10 -3.67
CA LEU A 2 -20.30 -0.84 -3.29
C LEU A 2 -20.43 -2.28 -3.83
N SER A 3 -21.65 -2.79 -4.06
CA SER A 3 -21.81 -4.16 -4.54
C SER A 3 -21.33 -4.31 -5.99
N ARG A 4 -21.60 -3.35 -6.90
CA ARG A 4 -21.31 -3.48 -8.34
C ARG A 4 -19.81 -3.40 -8.67
N THR A 5 -19.01 -2.75 -7.83
CA THR A 5 -17.55 -2.60 -8.03
C THR A 5 -16.76 -3.82 -7.57
N SER A 6 -17.22 -4.54 -6.53
CA SER A 6 -16.61 -5.81 -6.11
C SER A 6 -16.74 -6.90 -7.18
N TYR A 7 -17.85 -6.89 -7.94
CA TYR A 7 -18.00 -7.75 -9.12
C TYR A 7 -16.97 -7.42 -10.20
N LEU A 8 -16.61 -6.14 -10.40
CA LEU A 8 -15.61 -5.76 -11.41
C LEU A 8 -14.22 -6.27 -11.05
N LEU A 9 -13.84 -6.23 -9.76
CA LEU A 9 -12.57 -6.77 -9.27
C LEU A 9 -12.54 -8.31 -9.37
N CYS A 10 -13.63 -8.98 -8.99
CA CYS A 10 -13.77 -10.43 -9.17
C CYS A 10 -13.78 -10.84 -10.64
N LEU A 11 -14.37 -10.04 -11.53
CA LEU A 11 -14.36 -10.28 -12.98
C LEU A 11 -12.99 -10.03 -13.60
N LEU A 12 -12.23 -9.03 -13.12
CA LEU A 12 -10.82 -8.82 -13.50
C LEU A 12 -9.94 -9.98 -13.04
N LEU A 13 -10.13 -10.47 -11.82
CA LEU A 13 -9.40 -11.64 -11.31
C LEU A 13 -9.79 -12.94 -12.03
N ALA A 14 -11.06 -13.12 -12.38
CA ALA A 14 -11.56 -14.27 -13.15
C ALA A 14 -11.14 -14.21 -14.63
N ALA A 15 -11.06 -13.02 -15.23
CA ALA A 15 -10.53 -12.83 -16.58
C ALA A 15 -9.04 -13.17 -16.65
N CYS A 16 -8.27 -12.84 -15.60
CA CYS A 16 -6.87 -13.27 -15.49
C CYS A 16 -6.74 -14.79 -15.30
N ALA A 17 -7.70 -15.44 -14.63
CA ALA A 17 -7.71 -16.90 -14.42
C ALA A 17 -7.98 -17.71 -15.70
N ASN A 18 -8.64 -17.13 -16.69
CA ASN A 18 -9.02 -17.81 -17.94
C ASN A 18 -7.99 -17.73 -19.07
N ALA A 19 -6.81 -17.13 -18.83
CA ALA A 19 -5.83 -16.82 -19.89
C ALA A 19 -4.71 -17.87 -20.08
N ALA A 20 -4.79 -19.06 -19.49
CA ALA A 20 -3.79 -20.10 -19.71
C ALA A 20 -4.43 -21.49 -19.77
N LYS A 21 -4.74 -21.98 -20.97
CA LYS A 21 -4.95 -23.42 -21.20
C LYS A 21 -3.56 -24.08 -21.27
N PRO A 22 -3.24 -25.04 -20.39
CA PRO A 22 -1.97 -25.77 -20.47
C PRO A 22 -1.97 -26.73 -21.69
N LEU A 23 -0.87 -26.74 -22.46
CA LEU A 23 -0.55 -27.63 -23.60
C LEU A 23 -0.21 -29.07 -23.16
N GLY A 24 -1.19 -29.93 -22.90
CA GLY A 24 -0.91 -31.30 -22.43
C GLY A 24 -0.42 -32.28 -23.51
N LEU A 25 -1.02 -32.22 -24.70
CA LEU A 25 -0.94 -33.29 -25.71
C LEU A 25 0.21 -33.09 -26.71
N GLU A 26 0.94 -31.98 -26.61
CA GLU A 26 2.02 -31.61 -27.52
C GLU A 26 3.38 -32.21 -27.14
N VAL A 27 3.51 -32.75 -25.91
CA VAL A 27 4.78 -33.23 -25.34
C VAL A 27 5.40 -34.33 -26.18
N CYS A 28 4.63 -35.32 -26.61
CA CYS A 28 5.17 -36.44 -27.39
C CYS A 28 5.75 -35.98 -28.74
N GLY A 29 5.01 -35.13 -29.48
CA GLY A 29 5.49 -34.60 -30.75
C GLY A 29 6.69 -33.67 -30.62
N ALA A 30 6.72 -32.85 -29.57
CA ALA A 30 7.91 -32.06 -29.26
C ALA A 30 9.12 -32.94 -28.93
N SER A 31 8.91 -34.07 -28.23
CA SER A 31 9.97 -35.02 -27.90
C SER A 31 10.61 -35.60 -29.16
N CYS A 32 9.81 -36.14 -30.08
CA CYS A 32 10.30 -36.66 -31.36
C CYS A 32 11.06 -35.61 -32.20
N TYR A 33 10.57 -34.37 -32.21
CA TYR A 33 11.26 -33.26 -32.87
C TYR A 33 12.64 -33.00 -32.23
N TYR A 34 12.69 -32.85 -30.91
CA TYR A 34 13.95 -32.54 -30.22
C TYR A 34 14.94 -33.70 -30.25
N THR A 35 14.50 -34.96 -30.19
CA THR A 35 15.37 -36.14 -30.29
C THR A 35 16.18 -36.15 -31.58
N LEU A 36 15.60 -35.67 -32.69
CA LEU A 36 16.25 -35.61 -33.99
C LEU A 36 16.82 -34.22 -34.34
N ALA A 37 16.61 -33.20 -33.49
CA ALA A 37 17.02 -31.83 -33.79
C ALA A 37 18.56 -31.67 -33.88
N LYS A 38 19.32 -32.40 -33.07
CA LYS A 38 20.80 -32.32 -33.04
C LYS A 38 21.50 -33.29 -34.00
N THR A 39 20.78 -34.26 -34.55
CA THR A 39 21.31 -35.19 -35.56
C THR A 39 21.65 -34.42 -36.84
N LYS A 40 22.82 -34.69 -37.43
CA LYS A 40 23.25 -34.08 -38.69
C LYS A 40 22.82 -34.96 -39.85
N PHE A 41 21.88 -34.49 -40.67
CA PHE A 41 21.49 -35.19 -41.89
C PHE A 41 22.35 -34.71 -43.07
N ALA A 42 22.62 -35.57 -44.04
CA ALA A 42 23.36 -35.21 -45.25
C ALA A 42 22.66 -34.05 -45.97
N SER A 43 23.42 -33.05 -46.43
CA SER A 43 22.94 -31.78 -47.02
C SER A 43 22.36 -30.72 -46.06
N ASP A 44 22.56 -30.86 -44.73
CA ASP A 44 22.26 -29.80 -43.76
C ASP A 44 23.13 -28.52 -44.00
N ASN A 45 22.65 -27.58 -44.81
CA ASN A 45 23.19 -26.21 -44.85
C ASN A 45 22.70 -25.46 -43.61
N VAL A 46 23.61 -25.24 -42.67
CA VAL A 46 23.42 -24.74 -41.28
C VAL A 46 22.54 -23.49 -41.17
N THR A 47 21.21 -23.64 -41.20
CA THR A 47 20.24 -22.63 -40.75
C THR A 47 19.06 -23.28 -40.02
N GLU A 48 18.39 -22.56 -39.11
CA GLU A 48 17.24 -23.11 -38.37
C GLU A 48 16.05 -23.49 -39.27
N GLN A 49 15.95 -22.92 -40.49
CA GLN A 49 14.90 -23.26 -41.46
C GLN A 49 15.07 -24.66 -42.08
N THR A 50 16.30 -25.19 -42.16
CA THR A 50 16.56 -26.56 -42.66
C THR A 50 16.06 -27.65 -41.70
N LEU A 51 15.92 -27.37 -40.40
CA LEU A 51 15.44 -28.35 -39.39
C LEU A 51 14.00 -28.83 -39.61
N CYS A 52 13.19 -28.07 -40.33
CA CYS A 52 11.76 -28.37 -40.50
C CYS A 52 11.33 -28.54 -41.95
N THR A 53 12.29 -28.49 -42.87
CA THR A 53 12.06 -28.62 -44.32
C THR A 53 12.89 -29.73 -44.93
N HIS A 54 13.89 -30.25 -44.22
CA HIS A 54 14.72 -31.35 -44.71
C HIS A 54 13.92 -32.67 -44.78
N PRO A 55 13.78 -33.29 -45.97
CA PRO A 55 12.93 -34.46 -46.17
C PRO A 55 13.27 -35.65 -45.25
N LEU A 56 14.55 -35.99 -45.10
CA LEU A 56 14.98 -37.10 -44.24
C LEU A 56 14.58 -36.89 -42.78
N ARG A 57 14.75 -35.66 -42.27
CA ARG A 57 14.45 -35.31 -40.89
C ARG A 57 12.96 -35.27 -40.64
N VAL A 58 12.19 -34.63 -41.53
CA VAL A 58 10.73 -34.55 -41.45
C VAL A 58 10.12 -35.96 -41.45
N THR A 59 10.57 -36.81 -42.38
CA THR A 59 10.12 -38.21 -42.46
C THR A 59 10.48 -38.98 -41.19
N SER A 60 11.73 -38.87 -40.71
CA SER A 60 12.19 -39.50 -39.46
C SER A 60 11.36 -39.05 -38.24
N THR A 61 11.01 -37.77 -38.15
CA THR A 61 10.16 -37.24 -37.07
C THR A 61 8.71 -37.76 -37.18
N TYR A 62 8.15 -37.91 -38.38
CA TYR A 62 6.85 -38.54 -38.58
C TYR A 62 6.83 -40.03 -38.20
N LEU A 63 7.90 -40.76 -38.50
CA LEU A 63 8.02 -42.16 -38.09
C LEU A 63 8.18 -42.29 -36.57
N CYS A 64 8.95 -41.40 -35.93
CA CYS A 64 9.01 -41.33 -34.46
C CYS A 64 7.63 -41.06 -33.83
N LEU A 65 6.85 -40.14 -34.42
CA LEU A 65 5.49 -39.85 -33.98
C LEU A 65 4.57 -41.07 -34.08
N TRP A 66 4.70 -41.85 -35.15
CA TRP A 66 3.93 -43.07 -35.36
C TRP A 66 4.30 -44.17 -34.34
N GLU A 67 5.59 -44.34 -34.04
CA GLU A 67 6.08 -45.35 -33.11
C GLU A 67 5.74 -45.05 -31.65
N HIS A 68 5.87 -43.78 -31.24
CA HIS A 68 5.88 -43.43 -29.81
C HIS A 68 4.67 -42.63 -29.30
N CYS A 69 3.85 -42.03 -30.17
CA CYS A 69 2.77 -41.15 -29.74
C CYS A 69 1.39 -41.79 -29.87
N GLU A 70 0.51 -41.53 -28.89
CA GLU A 70 -0.89 -41.93 -28.96
C GLU A 70 -1.65 -41.04 -29.96
N GLU A 71 -2.77 -41.55 -30.50
CA GLU A 71 -3.58 -40.84 -31.50
C GLU A 71 -4.03 -39.44 -31.03
N LYS A 72 -4.33 -39.31 -29.73
CA LYS A 72 -4.73 -38.03 -29.10
C LYS A 72 -3.63 -36.97 -29.12
N ASP A 73 -2.36 -37.37 -29.19
CA ASP A 73 -1.19 -36.49 -29.12
C ASP A 73 -0.71 -36.03 -30.51
N LEU A 74 -1.14 -36.72 -31.58
CA LEU A 74 -0.68 -36.47 -32.94
C LEU A 74 -1.07 -35.09 -33.47
N VAL A 75 -2.35 -34.73 -33.40
CA VAL A 75 -2.82 -33.43 -33.93
C VAL A 75 -2.21 -32.26 -33.16
N PRO A 76 -2.22 -32.24 -31.81
CA PRO A 76 -1.58 -31.18 -31.04
C PRO A 76 -0.06 -31.12 -31.27
N GLY A 77 0.63 -32.27 -31.28
CA GLY A 77 2.07 -32.35 -31.51
C GLY A 77 2.50 -31.83 -32.89
N ILE A 78 1.78 -32.21 -33.95
CA ILE A 78 2.06 -31.73 -35.33
C ILE A 78 1.78 -30.23 -35.46
N ASN A 79 0.68 -29.74 -34.88
CA ASN A 79 0.36 -28.30 -34.89
C ASN A 79 1.41 -27.48 -34.13
N TRP A 80 1.88 -27.99 -33.00
CA TRP A 80 2.98 -27.38 -32.25
C TRP A 80 4.27 -27.35 -33.10
N TRP A 81 4.62 -28.48 -33.73
CA TRP A 81 5.81 -28.58 -34.57
C TRP A 81 5.76 -27.61 -35.76
N ALA A 82 4.64 -27.55 -36.46
CA ALA A 82 4.41 -26.59 -37.55
C ALA A 82 4.48 -25.13 -37.08
N GLY A 83 4.00 -24.84 -35.86
CA GLY A 83 4.06 -23.51 -35.27
C GLY A 83 5.47 -23.09 -34.83
N THR A 84 6.26 -24.02 -34.30
CA THR A 84 7.67 -23.82 -33.92
C THR A 84 8.52 -23.49 -35.15
N CYS A 85 8.22 -24.15 -36.27
CA CYS A 85 8.92 -24.02 -37.53
C CYS A 85 8.27 -22.96 -38.44
N LYS A 86 8.51 -21.67 -38.16
CA LYS A 86 7.93 -20.53 -38.92
C LYS A 86 7.95 -20.79 -40.44
N LYS A 87 6.76 -20.81 -41.07
CA LYS A 87 6.51 -21.08 -42.52
C LYS A 87 6.62 -22.55 -42.99
N SER A 88 6.75 -23.53 -42.09
CA SER A 88 6.80 -24.95 -42.47
C SER A 88 5.44 -25.62 -42.59
N ALA A 89 4.31 -24.95 -42.34
CA ALA A 89 2.97 -25.55 -42.39
C ALA A 89 2.64 -26.24 -43.73
N LYS A 90 3.35 -25.88 -44.82
CA LYS A 90 3.26 -26.56 -46.12
C LYS A 90 3.91 -27.94 -46.15
N VAL A 91 4.90 -28.18 -45.29
CA VAL A 91 5.70 -29.41 -45.20
C VAL A 91 5.32 -30.23 -43.96
N VAL A 92 5.06 -29.56 -42.84
CA VAL A 92 4.65 -30.15 -41.57
C VAL A 92 3.16 -29.91 -41.37
N ASN A 93 2.35 -30.92 -41.69
CA ASN A 93 0.92 -30.93 -41.44
C ASN A 93 0.39 -32.36 -41.28
N LEU A 94 -0.89 -32.48 -40.91
CA LEU A 94 -1.52 -33.78 -40.64
C LEU A 94 -1.70 -34.63 -41.91
N GLU A 95 -1.90 -34.00 -43.06
CA GLU A 95 -2.06 -34.70 -44.34
C GLU A 95 -0.74 -35.35 -44.77
N ALA A 96 0.36 -34.59 -44.70
CA ALA A 96 1.72 -35.07 -44.95
C ALA A 96 2.14 -36.18 -43.97
N TYR A 97 1.72 -36.10 -42.70
CA TYR A 97 1.92 -37.18 -41.74
C TYR A 97 1.20 -38.45 -42.21
N ARG A 98 -0.11 -38.36 -42.48
CA ARG A 98 -0.94 -39.51 -42.90
C ARG A 98 -0.41 -40.15 -44.18
N SER A 99 0.02 -39.36 -45.16
CA SER A 99 0.60 -39.90 -46.40
C SER A 99 1.93 -40.61 -46.15
N THR A 100 2.74 -40.12 -45.22
CA THR A 100 4.05 -40.71 -44.88
C THR A 100 3.89 -42.05 -44.17
N VAL A 101 2.89 -42.16 -43.27
CA VAL A 101 2.71 -43.35 -42.42
C VAL A 101 1.72 -44.38 -42.97
N ALA A 102 1.05 -44.10 -44.09
CA ALA A 102 -0.04 -44.94 -44.62
C ALA A 102 0.35 -46.41 -44.86
N ASN A 103 1.60 -46.68 -45.24
CA ASN A 103 2.12 -48.01 -45.55
C ASN A 103 3.26 -48.45 -44.61
N VAL A 104 3.41 -47.79 -43.46
CA VAL A 104 4.47 -48.11 -42.49
C VAL A 104 4.09 -49.38 -41.72
N THR A 105 5.05 -50.29 -41.59
CA THR A 105 4.92 -51.52 -40.80
C THR A 105 6.00 -51.56 -39.73
N GLN A 106 5.79 -52.32 -38.65
CA GLN A 106 6.81 -52.46 -37.60
C GLN A 106 8.14 -53.00 -38.16
N ALA A 107 8.08 -53.97 -39.08
CA ALA A 107 9.28 -54.53 -39.72
C ALA A 107 10.07 -53.46 -40.51
N TYR A 108 9.39 -52.46 -41.07
CA TYR A 108 10.06 -51.32 -41.71
C TYR A 108 10.75 -50.44 -40.66
N ILE A 109 10.08 -50.10 -39.56
CA ILE A 109 10.67 -49.31 -38.47
C ILE A 109 11.90 -50.00 -37.88
N ASP A 110 11.81 -51.29 -37.59
CA ASP A 110 12.90 -52.09 -37.01
C ASP A 110 14.11 -52.23 -37.96
N SER A 111 13.90 -52.02 -39.28
CA SER A 111 14.97 -52.04 -40.29
C SER A 111 15.76 -50.73 -40.39
N LEU A 112 15.23 -49.62 -39.86
CA LEU A 112 15.86 -48.30 -39.96
C LEU A 112 17.04 -48.18 -38.99
N PRO A 113 18.11 -47.48 -39.38
CA PRO A 113 19.23 -47.25 -38.47
C PRO A 113 18.83 -46.35 -37.31
N THR A 114 19.36 -46.65 -36.12
CA THR A 114 19.13 -45.87 -34.91
C THR A 114 20.15 -44.75 -34.76
N VAL A 115 19.71 -43.56 -34.31
CA VAL A 115 20.56 -42.39 -34.11
C VAL A 115 20.54 -41.87 -32.66
N GLU A 116 21.70 -41.43 -32.22
CA GLU A 116 21.91 -40.77 -30.93
C GLU A 116 22.09 -39.25 -31.11
N GLN A 117 21.58 -38.44 -30.17
CA GLN A 117 21.77 -36.98 -30.21
C GLN A 117 23.25 -36.54 -30.08
N THR A 118 24.07 -37.38 -29.45
CA THR A 118 25.50 -37.11 -29.22
C THR A 118 26.38 -37.54 -30.40
N GLN A 119 25.81 -38.25 -31.37
CA GLN A 119 26.52 -38.76 -32.53
C GLN A 119 26.92 -37.63 -33.46
N LYS A 120 28.23 -37.55 -33.77
CA LYS A 120 28.79 -36.50 -34.63
C LYS A 120 28.79 -36.86 -36.12
N THR A 121 28.48 -38.11 -36.46
CA THR A 121 28.50 -38.58 -37.85
C THR A 121 27.27 -38.09 -38.61
N VAL A 122 27.45 -37.86 -39.91
CA VAL A 122 26.39 -37.41 -40.81
C VAL A 122 25.56 -38.63 -41.23
N VAL A 123 24.24 -38.47 -41.21
CA VAL A 123 23.25 -39.50 -41.53
C VAL A 123 22.60 -39.17 -42.87
N ASP A 124 22.74 -40.03 -43.86
CA ASP A 124 22.26 -39.83 -45.24
C ASP A 124 20.94 -40.56 -45.55
N VAL A 125 20.39 -41.27 -44.57
CA VAL A 125 19.15 -42.05 -44.69
C VAL A 125 18.11 -41.62 -43.65
N VAL A 126 16.86 -42.05 -43.83
CA VAL A 126 15.82 -41.94 -42.79
C VAL A 126 16.25 -42.80 -41.60
N SER A 127 16.04 -42.31 -40.37
CA SER A 127 16.58 -42.96 -39.17
C SER A 127 15.66 -42.78 -37.98
N MET A 128 15.66 -43.78 -37.09
CA MET A 128 14.88 -43.73 -35.87
C MET A 128 15.74 -43.28 -34.70
N PRO A 129 15.21 -42.53 -33.73
CA PRO A 129 15.92 -42.32 -32.47
C PRO A 129 16.06 -43.66 -31.72
N SER A 130 17.17 -43.87 -31.01
CA SER A 130 17.24 -44.99 -30.07
C SER A 130 16.23 -44.80 -28.92
N GLN A 131 15.79 -45.90 -28.31
CA GLN A 131 14.86 -45.86 -27.18
C GLN A 131 15.41 -45.01 -26.02
N ALA A 132 16.70 -45.17 -25.69
CA ALA A 132 17.33 -44.41 -24.62
C ALA A 132 17.38 -42.90 -24.91
N ASN A 133 17.65 -42.52 -26.17
CA ASN A 133 17.67 -41.12 -26.60
C ASN A 133 16.26 -40.49 -26.58
N TRP A 134 15.26 -41.26 -27.01
CA TRP A 134 13.87 -40.84 -26.95
C TRP A 134 13.40 -40.68 -25.50
N ASP A 135 13.67 -41.64 -24.61
CA ASP A 135 13.29 -41.58 -23.19
C ASP A 135 13.85 -40.33 -22.49
N ILE A 136 15.12 -40.02 -22.73
CA ILE A 136 15.77 -38.82 -22.17
C ILE A 136 15.15 -37.53 -22.72
N SER A 137 14.88 -37.50 -24.03
CA SER A 137 14.25 -36.34 -24.68
C SER A 137 12.84 -36.14 -24.16
N HIS A 138 12.03 -37.20 -24.12
CA HIS A 138 10.68 -37.20 -23.60
C HIS A 138 10.62 -36.76 -22.14
N ARG A 139 11.49 -37.33 -21.29
CA ARG A 139 11.62 -36.91 -19.89
C ARG A 139 11.97 -35.43 -19.78
N THR A 140 12.86 -34.91 -20.64
CA THR A 140 13.26 -33.49 -20.63
C THR A 140 12.11 -32.57 -21.01
N VAL A 141 11.45 -32.85 -22.13
CA VAL A 141 10.33 -32.04 -22.62
C VAL A 141 9.16 -32.09 -21.63
N ASN A 142 8.82 -33.28 -21.14
CA ASN A 142 7.76 -33.46 -20.15
C ASN A 142 8.06 -32.71 -18.84
N THR A 143 9.31 -32.79 -18.35
CA THR A 143 9.73 -32.08 -17.13
C THR A 143 9.66 -30.57 -17.31
N TYR A 144 10.18 -30.03 -18.41
CA TYR A 144 10.11 -28.60 -18.73
C TYR A 144 8.66 -28.11 -18.80
N TYR A 145 7.82 -28.85 -19.50
CA TYR A 145 6.41 -28.54 -19.65
C TYR A 145 5.66 -28.59 -18.31
N THR A 146 5.85 -29.66 -17.55
CA THR A 146 5.25 -29.82 -16.21
C THR A 146 5.67 -28.69 -15.28
N ASN A 147 6.93 -28.26 -15.33
CA ASN A 147 7.42 -27.11 -14.56
C ASN A 147 6.72 -25.81 -14.96
N ILE A 148 6.51 -25.53 -16.25
CA ILE A 148 5.75 -24.34 -16.68
C ILE A 148 4.33 -24.36 -16.11
N VAL A 149 3.63 -25.49 -16.24
CA VAL A 149 2.26 -25.63 -15.71
C VAL A 149 2.24 -25.46 -14.19
N TYR A 150 3.22 -26.06 -13.51
CA TYR A 150 3.36 -25.96 -12.08
C TYR A 150 3.61 -24.50 -11.66
N HIS A 151 4.50 -23.78 -12.33
CA HIS A 151 4.76 -22.37 -12.03
C HIS A 151 3.53 -21.47 -12.30
N GLN A 152 2.75 -21.77 -13.34
CA GLN A 152 1.47 -21.07 -13.58
C GLN A 152 0.48 -21.29 -12.43
N LYS A 153 0.39 -22.50 -11.88
CA LYS A 153 -0.44 -22.80 -10.71
C LYS A 153 0.07 -22.05 -9.46
N LEU A 154 1.38 -22.09 -9.20
CA LEU A 154 1.99 -21.41 -8.06
C LEU A 154 1.72 -19.91 -8.04
N ARG A 155 1.67 -19.26 -9.21
CA ARG A 155 1.39 -17.83 -9.34
C ARG A 155 0.10 -17.39 -8.66
N TRP A 156 -0.90 -18.26 -8.59
CA TRP A 156 -2.20 -17.94 -8.00
C TRP A 156 -2.19 -17.92 -6.47
N ILE A 157 -1.14 -18.48 -5.84
CA ILE A 157 -1.05 -18.59 -4.38
C ILE A 157 -0.98 -17.21 -3.70
N PRO A 158 -0.12 -16.25 -4.12
CA PRO A 158 -0.16 -14.89 -3.58
C PRO A 158 -1.54 -14.21 -3.67
N TYR A 159 -2.27 -14.43 -4.77
CA TYR A 159 -3.63 -13.89 -4.94
C TYR A 159 -4.63 -14.53 -3.98
N GLY A 160 -4.57 -15.85 -3.81
CA GLY A 160 -5.39 -16.56 -2.85
C GLY A 160 -5.12 -16.12 -1.41
N TYR A 161 -3.84 -15.93 -1.07
CA TYR A 161 -3.42 -15.46 0.25
C TYR A 161 -3.99 -14.08 0.58
N TRP A 162 -3.73 -13.07 -0.26
CA TRP A 162 -4.22 -11.72 -0.04
C TRP A 162 -5.73 -11.61 -0.19
N GLY A 163 -6.33 -12.37 -1.12
CA GLY A 163 -7.78 -12.47 -1.26
C GLY A 163 -8.45 -12.95 0.02
N LEU A 164 -7.93 -14.01 0.66
CA LEU A 164 -8.42 -14.51 1.94
C LEU A 164 -8.27 -13.48 3.06
N VAL A 165 -7.09 -12.87 3.19
CA VAL A 165 -6.82 -11.85 4.22
C VAL A 165 -7.78 -10.67 4.10
N LEU A 166 -7.98 -10.15 2.88
CA LEU A 166 -8.89 -9.03 2.63
C LEU A 166 -10.36 -9.41 2.83
N ALA A 167 -10.76 -10.64 2.46
CA ALA A 167 -12.11 -11.14 2.69
C ALA A 167 -12.42 -11.24 4.19
N LEU A 168 -11.51 -11.83 4.97
CA LEU A 168 -11.65 -11.94 6.42
C LEU A 168 -11.73 -10.56 7.10
N ALA A 169 -10.90 -9.62 6.65
CA ALA A 169 -10.92 -8.25 7.15
C ALA A 169 -12.25 -7.53 6.82
N THR A 170 -12.76 -7.72 5.61
CA THR A 170 -14.04 -7.14 5.17
C THR A 170 -15.22 -7.71 5.96
N ILE A 171 -15.24 -9.04 6.17
CA ILE A 171 -16.26 -9.70 7.00
C ILE A 171 -16.18 -9.18 8.44
N SER A 172 -14.98 -9.08 9.01
CA SER A 172 -14.76 -8.54 10.36
C SER A 172 -15.27 -7.09 10.49
N HIS A 173 -15.03 -6.25 9.48
CA HIS A 173 -15.52 -4.87 9.47
C HIS A 173 -17.05 -4.82 9.35
N ALA A 174 -17.64 -5.62 8.46
CA ALA A 174 -19.09 -5.70 8.30
C ALA A 174 -19.79 -6.12 9.61
N ILE A 175 -19.22 -7.08 10.35
CA ILE A 175 -19.71 -7.48 11.67
C ILE A 175 -19.61 -6.32 12.68
N ALA A 176 -18.51 -5.57 12.66
CA ALA A 176 -18.29 -4.44 13.55
C ALA A 176 -19.25 -3.25 13.29
N LEU A 177 -19.82 -3.16 12.09
CA LEU A 177 -20.82 -2.14 11.73
C LEU A 177 -22.24 -2.47 12.20
N LEU A 178 -22.50 -3.71 12.64
CA LEU A 178 -23.82 -4.08 13.14
C LEU A 178 -24.15 -3.28 14.41
N PRO A 179 -25.38 -2.74 14.54
CA PRO A 179 -25.75 -1.90 15.66
C PRO A 179 -25.70 -2.69 16.97
N VAL A 180 -24.80 -2.29 17.87
CA VAL A 180 -24.74 -2.82 19.23
C VAL A 180 -25.65 -1.96 20.09
N LYS A 181 -26.77 -2.53 20.58
CA LYS A 181 -27.60 -1.83 21.58
C LYS A 181 -26.74 -1.60 22.83
N ARG A 182 -26.70 -0.35 23.33
CA ARG A 182 -26.09 0.02 24.62
C ARG A 182 -26.82 -0.80 25.69
N SER A 183 -26.20 -1.88 26.17
CA SER A 183 -26.74 -2.70 27.24
C SER A 183 -26.53 -1.93 28.55
N SER A 184 -27.62 -1.59 29.23
CA SER A 184 -27.59 -1.02 30.58
C SER A 184 -27.19 -2.04 31.65
N GLN A 185 -27.09 -3.33 31.30
CA GLN A 185 -26.62 -4.34 32.23
C GLN A 185 -25.08 -4.39 32.24
N PRO A 186 -24.44 -4.42 33.43
CA PRO A 186 -23.01 -4.64 33.54
C PRO A 186 -22.64 -5.93 32.82
N VAL A 187 -21.62 -5.86 31.96
CA VAL A 187 -21.18 -7.00 31.15
C VAL A 187 -20.83 -8.15 32.09
N ARG A 188 -21.67 -9.18 32.14
CA ARG A 188 -21.41 -10.41 32.90
C ARG A 188 -20.29 -11.19 32.18
N LYS A 189 -19.03 -10.86 32.50
CA LYS A 189 -17.80 -11.29 31.79
C LYS A 189 -17.34 -12.75 32.03
N ASN A 190 -18.23 -13.63 32.46
CA ASN A 190 -17.90 -15.05 32.69
C ASN A 190 -18.22 -15.98 31.51
N ASN A 191 -18.27 -15.45 30.29
CA ASN A 191 -18.48 -16.27 29.10
C ASN A 191 -17.15 -16.49 28.37
N ALA A 192 -16.76 -17.76 28.16
CA ALA A 192 -15.53 -18.14 27.46
C ALA A 192 -15.30 -17.43 26.10
N PRO A 193 -16.32 -17.16 25.25
CA PRO A 193 -16.15 -16.40 24.02
C PRO A 193 -15.67 -14.96 24.24
N ALA A 194 -16.11 -14.31 25.32
CA ALA A 194 -15.67 -12.95 25.66
C ALA A 194 -14.22 -12.93 26.13
N LYS A 195 -13.79 -13.95 26.89
CA LYS A 195 -12.38 -14.12 27.28
C LYS A 195 -11.48 -14.37 26.07
N ILE A 196 -11.91 -15.21 25.12
CA ILE A 196 -11.16 -15.47 23.88
C ILE A 196 -11.09 -14.21 23.02
N LYS A 197 -12.20 -13.47 22.85
CA LYS A 197 -12.23 -12.20 22.09
C LYS A 197 -11.31 -11.15 22.73
N GLY A 198 -11.37 -10.99 24.05
CA GLY A 198 -10.50 -10.08 24.80
C GLY A 198 -9.03 -10.46 24.70
N TRP A 199 -8.73 -11.76 24.81
CA TRP A 199 -7.37 -12.28 24.61
C TRP A 199 -6.85 -12.01 23.19
N PHE A 200 -7.66 -12.25 22.16
CA PHE A 200 -7.30 -12.02 20.77
C PHE A 200 -7.04 -10.54 20.49
N HIS A 201 -7.95 -9.65 20.90
CA HIS A 201 -7.80 -8.22 20.70
C HIS A 201 -6.53 -7.70 21.40
N ARG A 202 -6.33 -8.06 22.67
CA ARG A 202 -5.15 -7.69 23.46
C ARG A 202 -3.84 -8.20 22.85
N ASN A 203 -3.73 -9.51 22.64
CA ASN A 203 -2.46 -10.15 22.35
C ASN A 203 -2.08 -10.14 20.87
N LEU A 204 -3.03 -9.93 19.96
CA LEU A 204 -2.80 -10.00 18.51
C LEU A 204 -3.14 -8.69 17.79
N MET A 205 -4.27 -8.05 18.09
CA MET A 205 -4.64 -6.80 17.42
C MET A 205 -3.88 -5.60 17.98
N MET A 206 -3.75 -5.50 19.30
CA MET A 206 -3.21 -4.31 19.97
C MET A 206 -1.72 -4.42 20.31
N ALA A 207 -1.19 -5.62 20.54
CA ALA A 207 0.21 -5.77 20.94
C ALA A 207 1.19 -5.62 19.75
N PRO A 208 2.23 -4.79 19.86
CA PRO A 208 3.32 -4.77 18.89
C PRO A 208 4.18 -6.06 18.97
N THR A 209 4.94 -6.34 17.90
CA THR A 209 5.52 -7.67 17.69
C THR A 209 6.71 -8.00 18.58
N PHE A 210 7.71 -7.11 18.66
CA PHE A 210 8.97 -7.37 19.34
C PHE A 210 9.40 -6.28 20.33
N SER A 211 8.62 -5.21 20.48
CA SER A 211 8.93 -4.06 21.34
C SER A 211 7.63 -3.40 21.82
N TYR A 212 7.74 -2.38 22.67
CA TYR A 212 6.66 -1.43 22.93
C TYR A 212 6.53 -0.39 21.80
N HIS A 213 7.57 -0.22 20.99
CA HIS A 213 7.58 0.63 19.81
C HIS A 213 6.65 0.04 18.74
N HIS A 214 5.60 0.77 18.36
CA HIS A 214 4.84 0.53 17.12
C HIS A 214 4.96 1.75 16.20
N HIS A 215 5.02 2.92 16.81
CA HIS A 215 5.00 4.20 16.14
C HIS A 215 6.39 4.81 16.02
N GLN A 216 7.26 4.56 17.00
CA GLN A 216 8.66 4.92 16.89
C GLN A 216 9.36 4.07 15.82
N PRO A 217 10.15 4.68 14.91
CA PRO A 217 10.90 3.94 13.90
C PRO A 217 12.06 3.18 14.57
N LEU A 218 12.19 1.90 14.27
CA LEU A 218 13.32 1.06 14.60
C LEU A 218 14.14 0.82 13.31
N GLY A 219 15.10 1.71 13.05
CA GLY A 219 15.91 1.67 11.83
C GLY A 219 15.07 1.80 10.56
N TRP A 220 15.03 0.75 9.74
CA TRP A 220 14.24 0.69 8.49
C TRP A 220 12.73 0.55 8.73
N PHE A 221 12.31 0.09 9.90
CA PHE A 221 10.96 -0.43 10.11
C PHE A 221 10.21 0.29 11.22
N THR A 222 8.91 0.47 11.01
CA THR A 222 7.96 0.60 12.12
C THR A 222 7.52 -0.82 12.48
N VAL A 223 7.71 -1.25 13.72
CA VAL A 223 7.34 -2.60 14.15
C VAL A 223 5.83 -2.78 13.94
N PRO A 224 5.36 -3.74 13.13
CA PRO A 224 3.93 -3.94 12.94
C PRO A 224 3.27 -4.47 14.22
N LEU A 225 1.94 -4.37 14.27
CA LEU A 225 1.14 -5.08 15.26
C LEU A 225 1.28 -6.60 15.02
N ARG A 226 1.15 -7.42 16.05
CA ARG A 226 1.39 -8.88 15.94
C ARG A 226 0.55 -9.53 14.85
N LEU A 227 -0.72 -9.19 14.72
CA LEU A 227 -1.56 -9.70 13.64
C LEU A 227 -1.02 -9.31 12.26
N GLN A 228 -0.58 -8.06 12.08
CA GLN A 228 0.03 -7.61 10.83
C GLN A 228 1.32 -8.39 10.55
N SER A 229 2.17 -8.58 11.56
CA SER A 229 3.39 -9.38 11.45
C SER A 229 3.13 -10.84 11.17
N LEU A 230 2.09 -11.45 11.74
CA LEU A 230 1.69 -12.84 11.43
C LEU A 230 1.22 -12.97 9.99
N VAL A 231 0.46 -11.99 9.48
CA VAL A 231 0.07 -11.94 8.06
C VAL A 231 1.31 -11.79 7.17
N ILE A 232 2.21 -10.87 7.48
CA ILE A 232 3.43 -10.68 6.69
C ILE A 232 4.35 -11.92 6.76
N ALA A 233 4.55 -12.49 7.94
CA ALA A 233 5.37 -13.67 8.13
C ALA A 233 4.75 -14.90 7.45
N GLY A 234 3.44 -15.10 7.57
CA GLY A 234 2.73 -16.17 6.89
C GLY A 234 2.85 -16.06 5.36
N TYR A 235 2.78 -14.83 4.83
CA TYR A 235 3.03 -14.56 3.42
C TYR A 235 4.45 -14.94 3.01
N ILE A 236 5.47 -14.43 3.71
CA ILE A 236 6.89 -14.71 3.41
C ILE A 236 7.21 -16.21 3.53
N ILE A 237 6.71 -16.89 4.57
CA ILE A 237 6.89 -18.33 4.76
C ILE A 237 6.27 -19.10 3.59
N THR A 238 5.07 -18.71 3.16
CA THR A 238 4.43 -19.32 1.99
C THR A 238 5.30 -19.17 0.75
N GLN A 239 5.82 -17.96 0.47
CA GLN A 239 6.70 -17.70 -0.67
C GLN A 239 7.98 -18.56 -0.60
N ILE A 240 8.67 -18.59 0.54
CA ILE A 240 9.89 -19.40 0.74
C ILE A 240 9.60 -20.89 0.51
N PHE A 241 8.49 -21.41 1.07
CA PHE A 241 8.10 -22.80 0.88
C PHE A 241 7.86 -23.12 -0.61
N MET A 242 7.14 -22.26 -1.33
CA MET A 242 6.88 -22.48 -2.76
C MET A 242 8.14 -22.35 -3.62
N LEU A 243 9.10 -21.51 -3.23
CA LEU A 243 10.41 -21.45 -3.86
C LEU A 243 11.22 -22.74 -3.64
N ALA A 244 11.10 -23.37 -2.46
CA ALA A 244 11.86 -24.58 -2.12
C ALA A 244 11.24 -25.91 -2.61
N PHE A 245 9.94 -25.96 -2.85
CA PHE A 245 9.23 -27.23 -3.08
C PHE A 245 9.30 -27.74 -4.54
N HIS A 246 9.50 -29.05 -4.73
CA HIS A 246 9.45 -29.78 -6.01
C HIS A 246 10.47 -29.33 -7.08
N TYR A 247 11.63 -29.98 -7.16
CA TYR A 247 12.66 -29.75 -8.19
C TYR A 247 12.91 -31.04 -8.98
N PRO A 248 12.17 -31.30 -10.07
CA PRO A 248 12.38 -32.48 -10.90
C PRO A 248 13.63 -32.27 -11.78
N VAL A 249 14.81 -32.59 -11.23
CA VAL A 249 16.11 -32.49 -11.92
C VAL A 249 16.70 -33.87 -12.18
N PHE A 250 17.43 -34.04 -13.28
CA PHE A 250 18.05 -35.32 -13.63
C PHE A 250 19.25 -35.14 -14.56
N THR A 251 20.13 -36.15 -14.62
CA THR A 251 21.30 -36.19 -15.51
C THR A 251 20.90 -36.51 -16.95
N GLY A 252 21.61 -35.96 -17.93
CA GLY A 252 21.32 -36.18 -19.36
C GLY A 252 20.22 -35.29 -19.95
N ASN A 253 19.75 -34.27 -19.22
CA ASN A 253 18.77 -33.30 -19.73
C ASN A 253 19.27 -32.62 -21.03
N ILE A 254 18.41 -32.57 -22.05
CA ILE A 254 18.81 -32.06 -23.39
C ILE A 254 18.74 -30.54 -23.53
N TYR A 255 18.06 -29.85 -22.60
CA TYR A 255 17.94 -28.39 -22.55
C TYR A 255 19.02 -27.74 -21.68
N TYR A 256 19.39 -28.38 -20.58
CA TYR A 256 20.32 -27.83 -19.59
C TYR A 256 21.46 -28.81 -19.36
N LYS A 257 22.71 -28.38 -19.53
CA LYS A 257 23.88 -29.29 -19.50
C LYS A 257 24.10 -29.89 -18.12
N THR A 258 23.87 -29.11 -17.07
CA THR A 258 24.23 -29.49 -15.69
C THR A 258 23.03 -29.51 -14.75
N VAL A 259 23.08 -30.34 -13.70
CA VAL A 259 22.05 -30.36 -12.65
C VAL A 259 21.97 -29.02 -11.89
N PRO A 260 23.10 -28.38 -11.49
CA PRO A 260 23.06 -27.03 -10.94
C PRO A 260 22.41 -26.00 -11.87
N GLY A 261 22.67 -26.08 -13.18
CA GLY A 261 22.03 -25.23 -14.19
C GLY A 261 20.51 -25.41 -14.23
N GLN A 262 20.02 -26.66 -14.14
CA GLN A 262 18.58 -26.95 -14.03
C GLN A 262 17.96 -26.31 -12.79
N VAL A 263 18.60 -26.42 -11.62
CA VAL A 263 18.13 -25.81 -10.38
C VAL A 263 18.07 -24.29 -10.51
N CYS A 264 19.14 -23.66 -11.03
CA CYS A 264 19.18 -22.21 -11.24
C CYS A 264 18.06 -21.75 -12.18
N ARG A 265 17.81 -22.48 -13.27
CA ARG A 265 16.74 -22.13 -14.21
C ARG A 265 15.36 -22.19 -13.55
N ILE A 266 15.05 -23.29 -12.85
CA ILE A 266 13.76 -23.47 -12.18
C ILE A 266 13.55 -22.40 -11.11
N LEU A 267 14.55 -22.16 -10.26
CA LEU A 267 14.47 -21.18 -9.18
C LEU A 267 14.34 -19.75 -9.74
N GLY A 268 15.13 -19.40 -10.76
CA GLY A 268 15.07 -18.10 -11.42
C GLY A 268 13.71 -17.81 -12.05
N ASP A 269 13.11 -18.80 -12.73
CA ASP A 269 11.76 -18.67 -13.30
C ASP A 269 10.70 -18.47 -12.22
N ARG A 270 10.79 -19.19 -11.09
CA ARG A 270 9.84 -19.05 -9.99
C ARG A 270 9.91 -17.66 -9.35
N LEU A 271 11.11 -17.16 -9.10
CA LEU A 271 11.30 -15.81 -8.59
C LEU A 271 10.66 -14.78 -9.51
N GLY A 272 10.92 -14.85 -10.83
CA GLY A 272 10.30 -13.92 -11.78
C GLY A 272 8.77 -13.99 -11.78
N ILE A 273 8.21 -15.21 -11.64
CA ILE A 273 6.77 -15.42 -11.58
C ILE A 273 6.17 -14.84 -10.29
N PHE A 274 6.80 -15.06 -9.14
CA PHE A 274 6.34 -14.46 -7.89
C PHE A 274 6.41 -12.94 -7.95
N MET A 275 7.53 -12.37 -8.38
CA MET A 275 7.66 -10.92 -8.58
C MET A 275 6.48 -10.35 -9.39
N THR A 276 6.14 -10.96 -10.53
CA THR A 276 4.98 -10.50 -11.33
C THR A 276 3.63 -10.66 -10.63
N ALA A 277 3.49 -11.65 -9.74
CA ALA A 277 2.27 -11.88 -8.96
C ALA A 277 2.09 -10.86 -7.83
N GLU A 278 3.17 -10.37 -7.23
CA GLU A 278 3.11 -9.41 -6.11
C GLU A 278 2.79 -7.98 -6.57
N LEU A 279 3.19 -7.63 -7.80
CA LEU A 279 3.15 -6.26 -8.31
C LEU A 279 1.77 -5.58 -8.20
N PRO A 280 0.63 -6.20 -8.60
CA PRO A 280 -0.67 -5.55 -8.45
C PRO A 280 -0.99 -5.16 -7.01
N PHE A 281 -0.61 -6.00 -6.02
CA PHE A 281 -0.84 -5.71 -4.60
C PHE A 281 0.01 -4.55 -4.11
N ILE A 282 1.27 -4.47 -4.55
CA ILE A 282 2.17 -3.37 -4.20
C ILE A 282 1.57 -2.02 -4.63
N PHE A 283 1.04 -1.91 -5.85
CA PHE A 283 0.41 -0.68 -6.34
C PHE A 283 -0.97 -0.43 -5.72
N LEU A 284 -1.76 -1.48 -5.47
CA LEU A 284 -3.05 -1.34 -4.83
C LEU A 284 -2.92 -0.83 -3.38
N PHE A 285 -1.94 -1.33 -2.63
CA PHE A 285 -1.74 -0.99 -1.22
C PHE A 285 -1.04 0.36 -1.02
N SER A 286 -0.44 0.95 -2.07
CA SER A 286 0.09 2.33 -2.02
C SER A 286 -0.94 3.40 -2.39
N GLY A 287 -2.07 3.02 -3.00
CA GLY A 287 -3.11 3.96 -3.43
C GLY A 287 -3.80 4.67 -2.26
N ARG A 288 -4.02 5.99 -2.40
CA ARG A 288 -4.82 6.80 -1.46
C ARG A 288 -6.32 6.68 -1.75
N ALA A 289 -6.70 6.56 -3.01
CA ALA A 289 -8.06 6.29 -3.46
C ALA A 289 -8.34 4.78 -3.54
N ASN A 290 -7.96 4.06 -2.49
CA ASN A 290 -8.15 2.62 -2.39
C ASN A 290 -9.51 2.28 -1.76
N ILE A 291 -10.40 1.64 -2.53
CA ILE A 291 -11.73 1.23 -2.06
C ILE A 291 -11.65 0.22 -0.90
N LEU A 292 -10.57 -0.56 -0.81
CA LEU A 292 -10.37 -1.56 0.23
C LEU A 292 -10.26 -0.93 1.62
N ILE A 293 -9.83 0.34 1.73
CA ILE A 293 -9.83 1.09 3.00
C ILE A 293 -11.24 1.13 3.61
N TYR A 294 -12.26 1.37 2.78
CA TYR A 294 -13.65 1.41 3.23
C TYR A 294 -14.23 0.00 3.43
N ALA A 295 -13.79 -0.99 2.65
CA ALA A 295 -14.29 -2.36 2.77
C ALA A 295 -13.78 -3.07 4.03
N THR A 296 -12.48 -2.94 4.34
CA THR A 296 -11.85 -3.61 5.48
C THR A 296 -11.89 -2.78 6.76
N GLY A 297 -12.23 -1.49 6.67
CA GLY A 297 -12.13 -0.54 7.78
C GLY A 297 -10.68 -0.24 8.20
N TRP A 298 -9.69 -0.72 7.45
CA TRP A 298 -8.29 -0.47 7.74
C TRP A 298 -7.88 0.92 7.29
N SER A 299 -6.99 1.55 8.07
CA SER A 299 -6.40 2.83 7.69
C SER A 299 -5.46 2.68 6.48
N TYR A 300 -5.25 3.78 5.74
CA TYR A 300 -4.20 3.87 4.71
C TYR A 300 -2.82 3.42 5.23
N ARG A 301 -2.54 3.66 6.52
CA ARG A 301 -1.30 3.25 7.16
C ARG A 301 -1.12 1.73 7.19
N THR A 302 -2.19 0.98 7.47
CA THR A 302 -2.16 -0.48 7.47
C THR A 302 -1.79 -1.01 6.08
N PHE A 303 -2.43 -0.48 5.02
CA PHE A 303 -2.07 -0.81 3.65
C PHE A 303 -0.63 -0.39 3.31
N SER A 304 -0.18 0.77 3.76
CA SER A 304 1.20 1.22 3.58
C SER A 304 2.23 0.32 4.31
N ILE A 305 1.88 -0.30 5.44
CA ILE A 305 2.71 -1.35 6.06
C ILE A 305 2.85 -2.52 5.10
N PHE A 306 1.75 -3.06 4.56
CA PHE A 306 1.80 -4.17 3.62
C PHE A 306 2.56 -3.81 2.34
N HIS A 307 2.30 -2.65 1.73
CA HIS A 307 3.06 -2.14 0.57
C HIS A 307 4.57 -2.19 0.80
N ARG A 308 5.06 -1.70 1.95
CA ARG A 308 6.51 -1.68 2.26
C ARG A 308 7.10 -3.07 2.37
N TRP A 309 6.40 -4.00 3.02
CA TRP A 309 6.88 -5.38 3.18
C TRP A 309 6.85 -6.16 1.86
N LEU A 310 5.78 -6.03 1.07
CA LEU A 310 5.72 -6.61 -0.28
C LEU A 310 6.78 -6.01 -1.21
N ALA A 311 7.00 -4.68 -1.17
CA ALA A 311 8.04 -4.05 -1.97
C ALA A 311 9.46 -4.52 -1.56
N LEU A 312 9.68 -4.80 -0.27
CA LEU A 312 10.94 -5.38 0.20
C LEU A 312 11.11 -6.82 -0.28
N THR A 313 10.06 -7.66 -0.20
CA THR A 313 10.06 -9.02 -0.76
C THR A 313 10.39 -8.99 -2.25
N LEU A 314 9.67 -8.17 -3.04
CA LEU A 314 9.95 -7.96 -4.46
C LEU A 314 11.41 -7.54 -4.73
N THR A 315 11.97 -6.67 -3.89
CA THR A 315 13.36 -6.20 -4.04
C THR A 315 14.35 -7.34 -3.80
N ILE A 316 14.14 -8.14 -2.75
CA ILE A 316 14.98 -9.30 -2.44
C ILE A 316 14.85 -10.35 -3.55
N GLU A 317 13.63 -10.67 -3.97
CA GLU A 317 13.37 -11.62 -5.05
C GLU A 317 14.01 -11.17 -6.36
N GLY A 318 13.95 -9.87 -6.69
CA GLY A 318 14.59 -9.30 -7.88
C GLY A 318 16.11 -9.39 -7.85
N ILE A 319 16.72 -9.12 -6.70
CA ILE A 319 18.18 -9.29 -6.52
C ILE A 319 18.55 -10.77 -6.67
N CYS A 320 17.83 -11.67 -5.99
CA CYS A 320 18.05 -13.11 -6.09
C CYS A 320 17.88 -13.61 -7.53
N HIS A 321 16.84 -13.17 -8.25
CA HIS A 321 16.60 -13.49 -9.65
C HIS A 321 17.79 -13.08 -10.52
N GLY A 322 18.28 -11.85 -10.38
CA GLY A 322 19.46 -11.37 -11.11
C GLY A 322 20.72 -12.19 -10.81
N ILE A 323 20.96 -12.52 -9.53
CA ILE A 323 22.12 -13.34 -9.11
C ILE A 323 22.03 -14.76 -9.69
N ILE A 324 20.85 -15.38 -9.63
CA ILE A 324 20.63 -16.76 -10.08
C ILE A 324 20.77 -16.88 -11.60
N PHE A 325 20.25 -15.92 -12.37
CA PHE A 325 20.47 -15.92 -13.81
C PHE A 325 21.94 -15.66 -14.16
N SER A 326 22.62 -14.77 -13.44
CA SER A 326 24.07 -14.57 -13.61
C SER A 326 24.85 -15.87 -13.34
N ALA A 327 24.52 -16.58 -12.25
CA ALA A 327 25.12 -17.87 -11.92
C ALA A 327 24.83 -18.95 -12.97
N TYR A 328 23.60 -18.99 -13.51
CA TYR A 328 23.22 -19.90 -14.59
C TYR A 328 24.10 -19.72 -15.83
N TYR A 329 24.28 -18.48 -16.31
CA TYR A 329 25.10 -18.21 -17.49
C TYR A 329 26.57 -18.53 -17.26
N VAL A 330 27.13 -18.15 -16.09
CA VAL A 330 28.51 -18.49 -15.74
C VAL A 330 28.71 -20.00 -15.67
N ASN A 331 27.76 -20.75 -15.12
CA ASN A 331 27.84 -22.21 -15.02
C ASN A 331 27.70 -22.92 -16.37
N GLU A 332 26.87 -22.42 -17.29
CA GLU A 332 26.62 -23.08 -18.59
C GLU A 332 27.58 -22.65 -19.71
N GLN A 333 28.15 -21.44 -19.62
CA GLN A 333 28.95 -20.80 -20.68
C GLN A 333 30.25 -20.13 -20.18
N GLY A 334 30.52 -20.08 -18.88
CA GLY A 334 31.67 -19.36 -18.32
C GLY A 334 31.47 -17.84 -18.23
N TRP A 335 32.48 -17.14 -17.71
CA TRP A 335 32.46 -15.68 -17.55
C TRP A 335 32.39 -14.94 -18.88
N ASP A 336 32.99 -15.49 -19.94
CA ASP A 336 32.93 -14.90 -21.29
C ASP A 336 31.49 -14.91 -21.83
N GLY A 337 30.76 -16.01 -21.65
CA GLY A 337 29.34 -16.11 -22.01
C GLY A 337 28.48 -15.11 -21.24
N TYR A 338 28.70 -14.97 -19.93
CA TYR A 338 28.03 -13.94 -19.13
C TYR A 338 28.28 -12.52 -19.66
N HIS A 339 29.53 -12.19 -20.01
CA HIS A 339 29.86 -10.88 -20.55
C HIS A 339 29.24 -10.64 -21.93
N GLU A 340 29.10 -11.67 -22.75
CA GLU A 340 28.45 -11.56 -24.05
C GLU A 340 26.95 -11.32 -23.92
N GLU A 341 26.26 -12.04 -23.04
CA GLU A 341 24.84 -11.83 -22.74
C GLU A 341 24.60 -10.41 -22.22
N LEU A 342 25.44 -9.92 -21.29
CA LEU A 342 25.36 -8.55 -20.78
C LEU A 342 25.51 -7.50 -21.89
N ARG A 343 26.32 -7.77 -22.92
CA ARG A 343 26.54 -6.85 -24.05
C ARG A 343 25.46 -6.93 -25.10
N THR A 344 24.90 -8.10 -25.36
CA THR A 344 24.05 -8.35 -26.53
C THR A 344 22.59 -8.47 -26.20
N ASP A 345 22.21 -9.13 -25.10
CA ASP A 345 20.82 -9.40 -24.76
C ASP A 345 20.12 -8.18 -24.13
N PRO A 346 19.12 -7.59 -24.81
CA PRO A 346 18.33 -6.50 -24.23
C PRO A 346 17.58 -6.94 -22.97
N THR A 347 17.16 -8.21 -22.88
CA THR A 347 16.40 -8.73 -21.73
C THR A 347 17.23 -8.63 -20.47
N PHE A 348 18.49 -9.06 -20.54
CA PHE A 348 19.45 -8.95 -19.43
C PHE A 348 19.67 -7.49 -18.98
N LYS A 349 19.85 -6.57 -19.94
CA LYS A 349 20.05 -5.13 -19.65
C LYS A 349 18.86 -4.50 -18.94
N TYR A 350 17.63 -4.78 -19.40
CA TYR A 350 16.42 -4.30 -18.74
C TYR A 350 16.24 -4.92 -17.35
N GLY A 351 16.61 -6.19 -17.17
CA GLY A 351 16.63 -6.85 -15.86
C GLY A 351 17.58 -6.14 -14.87
N LEU A 352 18.78 -5.75 -15.31
CA LEU A 352 19.71 -4.97 -14.50
C LEU A 352 19.13 -3.59 -14.13
N LEU A 353 18.52 -2.89 -15.09
CA LEU A 353 17.86 -1.60 -14.85
C LEU A 353 16.74 -1.72 -13.80
N MET A 354 15.98 -2.83 -13.83
CA MET A 354 14.96 -3.11 -12.82
C MET A 354 15.56 -3.28 -11.43
N VAL A 355 16.61 -4.10 -11.28
CA VAL A 355 17.28 -4.34 -9.99
C VAL A 355 17.87 -3.05 -9.42
N ILE A 356 18.49 -2.22 -10.26
CA ILE A 356 19.00 -0.90 -9.86
C ILE A 356 17.86 0.00 -9.38
N SER A 357 16.73 0.03 -10.11
CA SER A 357 15.57 0.86 -9.76
C SER A 357 14.94 0.43 -8.43
N LEU A 358 14.79 -0.89 -8.21
CA LEU A 358 14.31 -1.45 -6.94
C LEU A 358 15.27 -1.14 -5.78
N GLY A 359 16.58 -1.35 -5.99
CA GLY A 359 17.61 -1.08 -4.98
C GLY A 359 17.66 0.39 -4.57
N LEU A 360 17.65 1.32 -5.52
CA LEU A 360 17.60 2.76 -5.25
C LEU A 360 16.28 3.17 -4.58
N GLY A 361 15.16 2.60 -5.02
CA GLY A 361 13.85 2.84 -4.42
C GLY A 361 13.81 2.42 -2.95
N ALA A 362 14.39 1.26 -2.62
CA ALA A 362 14.55 0.78 -1.25
C ALA A 362 15.51 1.67 -0.44
N ALA A 363 16.66 2.05 -1.00
CA ALA A 363 17.64 2.90 -0.34
C ALA A 363 17.07 4.27 0.05
N PHE A 364 16.39 4.96 -0.87
CA PHE A 364 15.74 6.24 -0.55
C PHE A 364 14.55 6.08 0.41
N GLY A 365 13.93 4.90 0.46
CA GLY A 365 12.87 4.55 1.40
C GLY A 365 13.33 4.41 2.85
N PHE A 366 14.64 4.36 3.11
CA PHE A 366 15.19 4.22 4.46
C PHE A 366 14.75 5.36 5.38
N ALA A 367 14.12 5.05 6.52
CA ALA A 367 13.39 6.04 7.32
C ALA A 367 14.21 7.27 7.77
N PRO A 368 15.47 7.14 8.24
CA PRO A 368 16.32 8.28 8.59
C PRO A 368 16.72 9.14 7.39
N LEU A 369 16.89 8.54 6.21
CA LEU A 369 17.19 9.28 4.98
C LEU A 369 15.93 9.99 4.47
N ARG A 370 14.83 9.24 4.37
CA ARG A 370 13.51 9.72 3.94
C ARG A 370 13.02 10.92 4.77
N SER A 371 13.23 10.92 6.09
CA SER A 371 12.77 12.03 6.95
C SER A 371 13.57 13.31 6.75
N ARG A 372 14.83 13.23 6.28
CA ARG A 372 15.69 14.39 6.01
C ARG A 372 15.48 14.97 4.61
N ILE A 373 15.18 14.12 3.63
CA ILE A 373 15.02 14.51 2.20
C ILE A 373 13.66 14.08 1.63
N TYR A 374 12.58 14.30 2.39
CA TYR A 374 11.25 13.77 2.10
C TYR A 374 10.70 14.14 0.71
N GLU A 375 10.84 15.41 0.31
CA GLU A 375 10.33 15.87 -1.00
C GLU A 375 11.10 15.24 -2.17
N PHE A 376 12.43 15.11 -2.05
CA PHE A 376 13.25 14.41 -3.05
C PHE A 376 12.88 12.92 -3.10
N PHE A 377 12.79 12.25 -1.95
CA PHE A 377 12.38 10.85 -1.87
C PHE A 377 11.06 10.60 -2.61
N LYS A 378 10.05 11.45 -2.35
CA LYS A 378 8.71 11.32 -2.94
C LYS A 378 8.77 11.36 -4.48
N ALA A 379 9.50 12.31 -5.05
CA ALA A 379 9.69 12.44 -6.49
C ALA A 379 10.53 11.29 -7.07
N ALA A 380 11.67 10.98 -6.44
CA ALA A 380 12.57 9.92 -6.88
C ALA A 380 11.88 8.55 -6.87
N HIS A 381 11.12 8.22 -5.83
CA HIS A 381 10.42 6.94 -5.72
C HIS A 381 9.36 6.77 -6.83
N ALA A 382 8.58 7.81 -7.13
CA ALA A 382 7.60 7.78 -8.22
C ALA A 382 8.27 7.60 -9.60
N SER A 383 9.37 8.32 -9.84
CA SER A 383 10.15 8.20 -11.08
C SER A 383 10.78 6.81 -11.23
N LEU A 384 11.39 6.28 -10.18
CA LEU A 384 11.98 4.94 -10.16
C LEU A 384 10.93 3.85 -10.36
N ALA A 385 9.72 4.01 -9.82
CA ALA A 385 8.60 3.10 -10.07
C ALA A 385 8.17 3.10 -11.55
N ALA A 386 8.13 4.28 -12.20
CA ALA A 386 7.84 4.39 -13.64
C ALA A 386 8.94 3.74 -14.50
N VAL A 387 10.21 4.00 -14.18
CA VAL A 387 11.36 3.36 -14.85
C VAL A 387 11.31 1.85 -14.68
N PHE A 388 11.03 1.35 -13.47
CA PHE A 388 10.87 -0.06 -13.18
C PHE A 388 9.77 -0.70 -14.04
N LEU A 389 8.57 -0.11 -14.11
CA LEU A 389 7.48 -0.64 -14.94
C LEU A 389 7.81 -0.66 -16.43
N ALA A 390 8.46 0.39 -16.94
CA ALA A 390 8.90 0.45 -18.33
C ALA A 390 9.97 -0.61 -18.62
N ALA A 391 10.98 -0.74 -17.75
CA ALA A 391 12.02 -1.76 -17.87
C ALA A 391 11.44 -3.17 -17.79
N LEU A 392 10.50 -3.42 -16.86
CA LEU A 392 9.78 -4.68 -16.75
C LEU A 392 8.99 -5.02 -18.01
N PHE A 393 8.30 -4.05 -18.61
CA PHE A 393 7.61 -4.26 -19.88
C PHE A 393 8.57 -4.76 -20.97
N TYR A 394 9.71 -4.09 -21.15
CA TYR A 394 10.70 -4.49 -22.15
C TYR A 394 11.41 -5.80 -21.82
N HIS A 395 11.59 -6.11 -20.53
CA HIS A 395 12.16 -7.37 -20.06
C HIS A 395 11.24 -8.56 -20.39
N ILE A 396 9.90 -8.40 -20.31
CA ILE A 396 8.95 -9.52 -20.48
C ILE A 396 8.18 -9.50 -21.81
N LYS A 397 8.30 -8.45 -22.65
CA LYS A 397 7.42 -8.26 -23.82
C LYS A 397 7.45 -9.40 -24.84
N ASP A 398 8.60 -10.03 -25.01
CA ASP A 398 8.81 -11.08 -26.00
C ASP A 398 8.85 -12.47 -25.35
N GLN A 399 8.82 -12.51 -24.02
CA GLN A 399 8.83 -13.74 -23.22
C GLN A 399 7.44 -14.38 -23.17
N PHE A 400 7.38 -15.71 -23.29
CA PHE A 400 6.15 -16.51 -23.20
C PHE A 400 4.96 -15.96 -24.02
N LYS A 401 5.20 -15.60 -25.29
CA LYS A 401 4.18 -15.02 -26.19
C LYS A 401 3.54 -13.72 -25.66
N GLY A 402 4.22 -13.00 -24.77
CA GLY A 402 3.73 -11.75 -24.18
C GLY A 402 2.63 -11.92 -23.14
N MET A 403 2.37 -13.15 -22.65
CA MET A 403 1.35 -13.40 -21.62
C MET A 403 1.53 -12.53 -20.37
N TYR A 404 2.78 -12.20 -20.03
CA TYR A 404 3.08 -11.45 -18.80
C TYR A 404 2.81 -9.94 -18.87
N LYS A 405 2.48 -9.41 -20.04
CA LYS A 405 2.19 -7.97 -20.22
C LYS A 405 0.98 -7.52 -19.40
N VAL A 406 0.03 -8.40 -19.13
CA VAL A 406 -1.20 -8.07 -18.39
C VAL A 406 -0.91 -7.54 -16.98
N TRP A 407 0.12 -8.06 -16.29
CA TRP A 407 0.47 -7.63 -14.94
C TRP A 407 1.06 -6.22 -14.92
N VAL A 408 1.85 -5.84 -15.93
CA VAL A 408 2.35 -4.48 -16.08
C VAL A 408 1.18 -3.51 -16.30
N TRP A 409 0.27 -3.85 -17.20
CA TRP A 409 -0.91 -3.01 -17.48
C TRP A 409 -1.87 -2.94 -16.29
N ALA A 410 -1.99 -3.99 -15.48
CA ALA A 410 -2.73 -3.95 -14.24
C ALA A 410 -2.14 -2.93 -13.25
N CYS A 411 -0.81 -2.89 -13.09
CA CYS A 411 -0.14 -1.88 -12.25
C CYS A 411 -0.32 -0.46 -12.80
N VAL A 412 -0.17 -0.27 -14.10
CA VAL A 412 -0.42 1.03 -14.75
C VAL A 412 -1.87 1.47 -14.53
N GLY A 413 -2.83 0.57 -14.70
CA GLY A 413 -4.25 0.83 -14.47
C GLY A 413 -4.58 1.18 -13.03
N LEU A 414 -4.02 0.45 -12.06
CA LEU A 414 -4.18 0.75 -10.63
C LEU A 414 -3.58 2.11 -10.27
N TRP A 415 -2.40 2.43 -10.79
CA TRP A 415 -1.71 3.68 -10.49
C TRP A 415 -2.39 4.88 -11.14
N ALA A 416 -2.73 4.78 -12.42
CA ALA A 416 -3.47 5.83 -13.14
C ALA A 416 -4.88 6.01 -12.55
N GLY A 417 -5.53 4.91 -12.17
CA GLY A 417 -6.84 4.91 -11.51
C GLY A 417 -6.83 5.65 -10.17
N ASP A 418 -5.79 5.45 -9.33
CA ASP A 418 -5.62 6.21 -8.09
C ASP A 418 -5.58 7.72 -8.35
N HIS A 419 -4.71 8.17 -9.25
CA HIS A 419 -4.58 9.60 -9.58
C HIS A 419 -5.84 10.17 -10.22
N PHE A 420 -6.49 9.42 -11.10
CA PHE A 420 -7.75 9.82 -11.73
C PHE A 420 -8.85 10.03 -10.70
N LEU A 421 -9.06 9.07 -9.78
CA LEU A 421 -10.06 9.19 -8.73
C LEU A 421 -9.77 10.35 -7.78
N ARG A 422 -8.50 10.63 -7.50
CA ARG A 422 -8.09 11.77 -6.68
C ARG A 422 -8.33 13.10 -7.37
N MET A 423 -8.02 13.18 -8.67
CA MET A 423 -8.33 14.35 -9.49
C MET A 423 -9.84 14.63 -9.52
N LEU A 424 -10.67 13.59 -9.68
CA LEU A 424 -12.13 13.74 -9.58
C LEU A 424 -12.57 14.25 -8.21
N ARG A 425 -11.97 13.78 -7.11
CA ARG A 425 -12.26 14.29 -5.76
C ARG A 425 -11.89 15.77 -5.61
N VAL A 426 -10.74 16.19 -6.14
CA VAL A 426 -10.33 17.61 -6.16
C VAL A 426 -11.33 18.44 -6.96
N ILE A 427 -11.70 18.01 -8.15
CA ILE A 427 -12.68 18.72 -8.99
C ILE A 427 -14.02 18.84 -8.26
N ALA A 428 -14.51 17.75 -7.69
CA ALA A 428 -15.78 17.74 -6.95
C ALA A 428 -15.76 18.65 -5.72
N MET A 429 -14.69 18.62 -4.91
CA MET A 429 -14.61 19.44 -3.69
C MET A 429 -14.41 20.94 -3.95
N ASN A 430 -13.94 21.30 -5.15
CA ASN A 430 -13.57 22.67 -5.51
C ASN A 430 -14.32 23.19 -6.76
N TYR A 431 -15.45 22.58 -7.15
CA TYR A 431 -16.14 22.92 -8.40
C TYR A 431 -16.56 24.40 -8.48
N LYS A 432 -16.97 25.04 -7.37
CA LYS A 432 -17.33 26.47 -7.37
C LYS A 432 -16.11 27.33 -7.70
N THR A 433 -14.93 26.96 -7.17
CA THR A 433 -13.67 27.63 -7.48
C THR A 433 -13.29 27.48 -8.96
N PHE A 434 -13.51 26.31 -9.55
CA PHE A 434 -13.28 26.10 -11.00
C PHE A 434 -14.27 26.87 -11.89
N LEU A 435 -15.49 27.11 -11.41
CA LEU A 435 -16.50 27.95 -12.09
C LEU A 435 -16.31 29.46 -11.84
N GLY A 436 -15.24 29.89 -11.16
CA GLY A 436 -14.99 31.30 -10.84
C GLY A 436 -15.87 31.86 -9.71
N GLN A 437 -16.66 31.02 -9.04
CA GLN A 437 -17.57 31.37 -7.95
C GLN A 437 -17.01 31.03 -6.56
N GLY A 438 -15.79 30.48 -6.48
CA GLY A 438 -15.17 30.07 -5.23
C GLY A 438 -14.44 31.22 -4.52
N SER A 439 -14.52 31.25 -3.20
CA SER A 439 -13.76 32.19 -2.38
C SER A 439 -12.35 31.69 -2.10
N LEU A 440 -11.39 32.61 -1.98
CA LEU A 440 -10.05 32.30 -1.46
C LEU A 440 -10.12 31.87 0.00
N ALA A 441 -9.19 31.02 0.42
CA ALA A 441 -9.04 30.63 1.81
C ALA A 441 -8.42 31.78 2.62
N LEU A 442 -8.83 31.92 3.87
CA LEU A 442 -8.25 32.88 4.81
C LEU A 442 -7.18 32.16 5.64
N ALA A 443 -5.96 32.67 5.62
CA ALA A 443 -4.85 32.13 6.38
C ALA A 443 -4.28 33.21 7.30
N SER A 444 -4.13 32.88 8.58
CA SER A 444 -3.46 33.74 9.57
C SER A 444 -2.42 32.94 10.34
N TYR A 445 -1.33 33.60 10.72
CA TYR A 445 -0.30 33.04 11.58
C TYR A 445 -0.27 33.82 12.89
N SER A 446 -0.18 33.10 14.01
CA SER A 446 -0.01 33.71 15.34
C SER A 446 1.36 33.32 15.88
N GLU A 447 2.18 34.33 16.18
CA GLU A 447 3.49 34.13 16.80
C GLU A 447 3.38 33.58 18.22
N GLU A 448 2.36 34.01 18.97
CA GLU A 448 2.08 33.53 20.32
C GLU A 448 1.82 32.03 20.35
N THR A 449 0.98 31.52 19.44
CA THR A 449 0.62 30.09 19.40
C THR A 449 1.60 29.24 18.57
N GLY A 450 2.36 29.88 17.68
CA GLY A 450 3.19 29.23 16.66
C GLY A 450 2.38 28.41 15.64
N MET A 451 1.11 28.75 15.42
CA MET A 451 0.17 28.01 14.57
C MET A 451 -0.36 28.88 13.43
N ILE A 452 -0.63 28.23 12.29
CA ILE A 452 -1.39 28.81 11.18
C ILE A 452 -2.83 28.33 11.27
N ARG A 453 -3.78 29.26 11.30
CA ARG A 453 -5.22 28.97 11.15
C ARG A 453 -5.60 29.18 9.68
N LEU A 454 -6.05 28.12 9.02
CA LEU A 454 -6.52 28.14 7.64
C LEU A 454 -8.02 27.86 7.59
N GLN A 455 -8.79 28.82 7.09
CA GLN A 455 -10.23 28.71 6.90
C GLN A 455 -10.54 28.61 5.42
N VAL A 456 -11.14 27.50 5.00
CA VAL A 456 -11.46 27.21 3.60
C VAL A 456 -12.96 27.08 3.46
N LYS A 457 -13.57 27.83 2.52
CA LYS A 457 -14.98 27.63 2.16
C LYS A 457 -15.07 26.46 1.17
N PRO A 458 -15.67 25.31 1.55
CA PRO A 458 -15.75 24.16 0.65
C PRO A 458 -16.82 24.39 -0.42
N SER A 459 -16.69 23.75 -1.59
CA SER A 459 -17.75 23.81 -2.61
C SER A 459 -18.95 22.92 -2.27
N ILE A 460 -18.71 21.84 -1.51
CA ILE A 460 -19.72 20.91 -1.01
C ILE A 460 -19.82 21.08 0.51
N ASN A 461 -20.96 21.61 0.97
CA ASN A 461 -21.25 21.78 2.39
C ASN A 461 -21.91 20.51 2.93
N ALA A 462 -21.25 19.82 3.84
CA ALA A 462 -21.90 18.81 4.67
C ALA A 462 -22.49 19.51 5.90
N ALA A 463 -23.73 19.18 6.26
CA ALA A 463 -24.43 19.82 7.38
C ALA A 463 -23.76 19.57 8.75
N ARG A 464 -23.02 18.45 8.90
CA ARG A 464 -22.32 18.07 10.14
C ARG A 464 -20.87 17.72 9.87
N GLN A 465 -19.99 17.97 10.84
CA GLN A 465 -18.59 17.54 10.79
C GLN A 465 -18.50 16.09 11.24
N THR A 466 -17.84 15.24 10.45
CA THR A 466 -17.53 13.86 10.85
C THR A 466 -16.16 13.85 11.55
N PRO A 467 -16.07 13.37 12.80
CA PRO A 467 -14.78 13.22 13.48
C PRO A 467 -13.81 12.28 12.77
N GLY A 468 -12.52 12.42 13.04
CA GLY A 468 -11.46 11.61 12.40
C GLY A 468 -11.27 11.88 10.90
N THR A 469 -11.89 12.94 10.36
CA THR A 469 -11.74 13.31 8.95
C THR A 469 -10.57 14.26 8.70
N TYR A 470 -9.83 14.01 7.64
CA TYR A 470 -8.74 14.86 7.18
C TYR A 470 -8.80 15.08 5.67
N TYR A 471 -8.13 16.12 5.20
CA TYR A 471 -8.09 16.53 3.81
C TYR A 471 -6.65 16.76 3.39
N PHE A 472 -6.33 16.41 2.15
CA PHE A 472 -5.10 16.90 1.53
C PHE A 472 -5.37 18.31 1.01
N VAL A 473 -4.52 19.25 1.44
CA VAL A 473 -4.62 20.66 1.10
C VAL A 473 -3.51 21.02 0.13
N TYR A 474 -3.89 21.68 -0.95
CA TYR A 474 -3.00 22.16 -2.01
C TYR A 474 -2.88 23.68 -1.94
N PHE A 475 -1.66 24.19 -2.09
CA PHE A 475 -1.39 25.64 -2.19
C PHE A 475 -0.70 25.94 -3.52
N PRO A 476 -1.46 26.11 -4.63
CA PRO A 476 -0.89 26.29 -5.97
C PRO A 476 0.07 27.48 -6.08
N SER A 477 -0.10 28.50 -5.26
CA SER A 477 0.76 29.69 -5.24
C SER A 477 2.11 29.47 -4.54
N LEU A 478 2.35 28.30 -3.96
CA LEU A 478 3.65 27.87 -3.41
C LEU A 478 4.25 26.83 -4.34
N HIS A 479 3.61 25.67 -4.43
CA HIS A 479 3.93 24.60 -5.38
C HIS A 479 2.65 23.88 -5.78
N PHE A 480 2.43 23.72 -7.09
CA PHE A 480 1.15 23.18 -7.59
C PHE A 480 1.01 21.65 -7.44
N TRP A 481 2.13 20.93 -7.30
CA TRP A 481 2.15 19.46 -7.20
C TRP A 481 2.25 18.93 -5.76
N GLU A 482 2.49 19.80 -4.78
CA GLU A 482 2.58 19.42 -3.37
C GLU A 482 1.19 19.36 -2.74
N SER A 483 0.93 18.31 -1.96
CA SER A 483 -0.30 18.15 -1.18
C SER A 483 0.05 17.59 0.18
N HIS A 484 -0.54 18.18 1.23
CA HIS A 484 -0.25 17.79 2.61
C HIS A 484 -1.55 17.51 3.36
N PRO A 485 -1.61 16.43 4.15
CA PRO A 485 -2.79 16.07 4.91
C PRO A 485 -2.93 16.97 6.15
N PHE A 486 -4.13 17.47 6.40
CA PHE A 486 -4.49 18.18 7.62
C PHE A 486 -5.86 17.72 8.11
N THR A 487 -5.95 17.45 9.41
CA THR A 487 -7.23 17.11 10.04
C THR A 487 -8.13 18.32 10.09
N LEU A 488 -9.41 18.08 9.82
CA LEU A 488 -10.43 19.10 9.94
C LEU A 488 -10.70 19.34 11.42
N ALA A 489 -10.22 20.47 11.94
CA ALA A 489 -10.30 20.81 13.36
C ALA A 489 -11.70 21.29 13.75
N GLY A 490 -12.41 21.95 12.84
CA GLY A 490 -13.72 22.53 13.11
C GLY A 490 -14.42 23.09 11.90
N ARG A 491 -15.68 23.50 12.11
CA ARG A 491 -16.38 24.42 11.21
C ARG A 491 -16.67 25.73 11.94
N SER A 492 -16.47 26.84 11.25
CA SER A 492 -16.72 28.19 11.79
C SER A 492 -17.77 28.90 10.95
N LYS A 493 -18.66 29.66 11.60
CA LYS A 493 -19.50 30.65 10.90
C LYS A 493 -18.64 31.87 10.54
N GLN A 494 -19.08 32.60 9.52
CA GLN A 494 -18.35 33.68 8.85
C GLN A 494 -17.67 34.67 9.83
N ILE A 495 -16.41 35.03 9.52
CA ILE A 495 -15.78 36.24 10.08
C ILE A 495 -16.17 37.39 9.14
N ASP A 496 -17.33 37.98 9.39
CA ASP A 496 -17.68 39.27 8.80
C ASP A 496 -17.21 40.36 9.74
N ASP A 497 -15.99 40.83 9.48
CA ASP A 497 -15.52 42.21 9.67
C ASP A 497 -13.98 42.21 9.59
N ILE A 498 -13.48 42.23 8.35
CA ILE A 498 -12.14 42.77 8.09
C ILE A 498 -12.38 44.21 7.67
N PRO A 499 -11.92 45.23 8.41
CA PRO A 499 -12.05 46.61 7.98
C PRO A 499 -11.41 46.73 6.59
N SER A 500 -12.21 47.08 5.59
CA SER A 500 -11.70 47.52 4.30
C SER A 500 -11.00 48.85 4.55
N TYR A 501 -9.67 48.84 4.65
CA TYR A 501 -8.89 50.08 4.56
C TYR A 501 -8.97 50.57 3.10
N GLY A 502 -10.04 51.32 2.83
CA GLY A 502 -10.10 52.22 1.69
C GLY A 502 -9.06 53.33 1.88
N SER A 503 -8.35 53.63 0.80
CA SER A 503 -7.41 54.75 0.72
C SER A 503 -8.15 56.07 0.97
N SER A 504 -7.85 56.73 2.09
CA SER A 504 -7.99 58.19 2.21
C SER A 504 -7.07 58.71 3.32
N SER A 505 -6.31 59.73 2.95
CA SER A 505 -5.35 60.51 3.73
C SER A 505 -5.97 61.21 4.94
N ASP A 506 -5.27 61.17 6.08
CA ASP A 506 -4.85 62.31 6.93
C ASP A 506 -4.76 61.94 8.43
N GLN A 507 -3.51 61.81 8.91
CA GLN A 507 -2.89 62.33 10.16
C GLN A 507 -3.61 62.21 11.56
N PRO A 508 -2.87 62.29 12.69
CA PRO A 508 -2.78 61.17 13.64
C PRO A 508 -3.36 61.48 15.05
N SER A 509 -3.73 60.44 15.80
CA SER A 509 -3.71 60.49 17.26
C SER A 509 -3.57 59.10 17.90
N ASP A 510 -2.57 59.04 18.78
CA ASP A 510 -2.38 58.17 19.94
C ASP A 510 -2.07 56.68 19.79
N LYS A 511 -0.83 56.38 20.18
CA LYS A 511 -0.21 55.08 20.34
C LYS A 511 -0.86 54.31 21.49
N GLU A 512 -1.61 53.27 21.17
CA GLU A 512 -1.68 52.06 22.00
C GLU A 512 -1.07 50.89 21.23
N THR A 513 0.16 50.55 21.61
CA THR A 513 0.85 49.32 21.19
C THR A 513 0.21 48.12 21.88
N GLY A 514 -0.82 47.55 21.25
CA GLY A 514 -1.37 46.25 21.60
C GLY A 514 -1.66 45.46 20.33
N THR A 515 -0.86 44.43 20.05
CA THR A 515 -1.08 43.47 18.97
C THR A 515 -2.37 42.70 19.25
N ARG A 516 -3.52 43.24 18.83
CA ARG A 516 -4.83 42.60 19.03
C ARG A 516 -4.95 41.42 18.07
N SER A 517 -4.98 40.21 18.63
CA SER A 517 -5.42 39.00 17.93
C SER A 517 -6.81 39.24 17.29
N PRO A 518 -7.06 38.82 16.04
CA PRO A 518 -8.35 39.01 15.40
C PRO A 518 -9.45 38.34 16.21
N ARG A 519 -10.36 39.15 16.79
CA ARG A 519 -11.53 38.68 17.53
C ARG A 519 -12.56 38.13 16.55
N VAL A 520 -13.01 36.90 16.78
CA VAL A 520 -14.23 36.36 16.17
C VAL A 520 -15.42 36.99 16.90
N THR A 521 -16.12 37.91 16.24
CA THR A 521 -17.39 38.45 16.71
C THR A 521 -18.50 37.75 15.93
N GLU A 522 -19.26 36.89 16.59
CA GLU A 522 -20.49 36.34 16.01
C GLU A 522 -21.62 37.33 16.24
N LEU A 523 -22.14 37.93 15.16
CA LEU A 523 -23.52 38.39 15.14
C LEU A 523 -24.14 38.19 13.75
N SER A 524 -25.13 37.29 13.71
CA SER A 524 -26.18 37.10 12.71
C SER A 524 -25.84 37.36 11.23
N SER A 525 -25.56 36.28 10.49
CA SER A 525 -25.82 36.20 9.05
C SER A 525 -26.42 34.83 8.65
N GLU A 526 -27.13 34.84 7.53
CA GLU A 526 -28.02 33.82 6.96
C GLU A 526 -27.54 32.35 7.06
N PRO A 527 -28.46 31.37 7.20
CA PRO A 527 -28.13 29.96 7.35
C PRO A 527 -27.57 29.37 6.04
N GLY A 528 -26.24 29.33 5.88
CA GLY A 528 -25.68 28.65 4.69
C GLY A 528 -24.17 28.47 4.57
N ASP A 529 -23.35 29.38 5.10
CA ASP A 529 -21.92 29.41 4.78
C ASP A 529 -21.01 29.07 5.97
N SER A 530 -20.62 27.79 6.07
CA SER A 530 -19.64 27.31 7.06
C SER A 530 -18.24 27.19 6.45
N TYR A 531 -17.23 27.76 7.09
CA TYR A 531 -15.82 27.54 6.76
C TYR A 531 -15.31 26.24 7.39
N MET A 532 -14.43 25.52 6.70
CA MET A 532 -13.63 24.44 7.24
C MET A 532 -12.33 25.00 7.84
N THR A 533 -12.09 24.72 9.13
CA THR A 533 -10.92 25.24 9.85
C THR A 533 -9.86 24.16 10.02
N PHE A 534 -8.64 24.47 9.57
CA PHE A 534 -7.44 23.65 9.73
C PHE A 534 -6.42 24.38 10.59
N MET A 535 -5.83 23.69 11.56
CA MET A 535 -4.75 24.23 12.40
C MET A 535 -3.43 23.58 11.98
N ILE A 536 -2.54 24.37 11.39
CA ILE A 536 -1.31 23.91 10.77
C ILE A 536 -0.13 24.38 11.60
N ARG A 537 0.64 23.43 12.15
CA ARG A 537 1.93 23.76 12.78
C ARG A 537 3.00 23.89 11.69
N PRO A 538 3.69 25.03 11.55
CA PRO A 538 4.80 25.15 10.62
C PRO A 538 5.91 24.14 10.92
N ARG A 539 6.25 23.34 9.91
CA ARG A 539 7.43 22.47 9.81
C ARG A 539 8.21 22.87 8.56
N ASP A 540 9.23 22.11 8.18
CA ASP A 540 10.00 22.35 6.95
C ASP A 540 9.16 22.25 5.66
N GLY A 541 9.74 22.67 4.54
CA GLY A 541 9.09 22.62 3.22
C GLY A 541 7.91 23.58 3.09
N MET A 542 6.78 23.07 2.57
CA MET A 542 5.59 23.86 2.22
C MET A 542 5.05 24.70 3.38
N THR A 543 4.94 24.13 4.58
CA THR A 543 4.34 24.82 5.74
C THR A 543 5.19 25.97 6.25
N ARG A 544 6.53 25.87 6.15
CA ARG A 544 7.46 26.97 6.45
C ARG A 544 7.31 28.08 5.44
N ARG A 545 7.27 27.75 4.14
CA ARG A 545 7.03 28.74 3.08
C ARG A 545 5.70 29.48 3.27
N LEU A 546 4.65 28.76 3.69
CA LEU A 546 3.36 29.37 4.02
C LEU A 546 3.49 30.32 5.20
N ARG A 547 4.13 29.90 6.30
CA ARG A 547 4.40 30.77 7.46
C ARG A 547 5.16 32.02 7.05
N ASP A 548 6.28 31.87 6.35
CA ASP A 548 7.16 32.99 5.98
C ASP A 548 6.43 33.99 5.08
N ARG A 549 5.54 33.52 4.20
CA ARG A 549 4.66 34.36 3.38
C ARG A 549 3.56 35.07 4.19
N LEU A 550 3.06 34.44 5.26
CA LEU A 550 2.10 35.07 6.17
C LEU A 550 2.77 36.15 7.03
N MET A 551 3.97 35.86 7.55
CA MET A 551 4.74 36.82 8.35
C MET A 551 5.16 38.04 7.54
N SER A 552 5.59 37.88 6.29
CA SER A 552 6.01 39.00 5.44
C SER A 552 4.88 39.97 5.05
N LYS A 553 3.62 39.58 5.27
CA LYS A 553 2.43 40.40 5.00
C LYS A 553 1.58 40.66 6.26
N SER A 554 2.11 40.31 7.44
CA SER A 554 1.34 40.25 8.68
C SER A 554 0.84 41.61 9.18
N GLU A 555 1.43 42.72 8.73
CA GLU A 555 0.94 44.07 9.05
C GLU A 555 -0.46 44.36 8.46
N SER A 556 -0.95 43.52 7.52
CA SER A 556 -2.21 43.72 6.79
C SER A 556 -3.37 42.80 7.22
N GLY A 557 -3.22 41.99 8.28
CA GLY A 557 -4.25 41.04 8.73
C GLY A 557 -4.23 39.68 7.98
N PRO A 558 -5.33 38.89 8.02
CA PRO A 558 -5.39 37.56 7.40
C PRO A 558 -5.15 37.60 5.88
N LEU A 559 -4.30 36.71 5.38
CA LEU A 559 -3.99 36.64 3.95
C LEU A 559 -5.00 35.75 3.22
N ARG A 560 -5.50 36.23 2.08
CA ARG A 560 -6.29 35.40 1.15
C ARG A 560 -5.37 34.56 0.27
N VAL A 561 -5.47 33.24 0.38
CA VAL A 561 -4.63 32.28 -0.33
C VAL A 561 -5.49 31.36 -1.19
N ARG A 562 -5.04 31.06 -2.41
CA ARG A 562 -5.70 30.07 -3.25
C ARG A 562 -5.38 28.68 -2.73
N THR A 563 -6.43 27.90 -2.46
CA THR A 563 -6.31 26.58 -1.83
C THR A 563 -7.27 25.61 -2.49
N PHE A 564 -6.84 24.36 -2.69
CA PHE A 564 -7.73 23.26 -3.10
C PHE A 564 -7.77 22.16 -2.06
N LEU A 565 -8.94 21.55 -1.89
CA LEU A 565 -9.18 20.42 -0.98
C LEU A 565 -9.32 19.09 -1.72
N GLU A 566 -8.68 18.04 -1.24
CA GLU A 566 -8.91 16.65 -1.65
C GLU A 566 -9.34 15.83 -0.42
N GLY A 567 -10.57 15.32 -0.44
CA GLY A 567 -11.13 14.54 0.66
C GLY A 567 -12.66 14.47 0.59
N PRO A 568 -13.34 14.10 1.70
CA PRO A 568 -12.76 13.70 2.98
C PRO A 568 -12.03 12.34 2.93
N TYR A 569 -11.01 12.21 3.77
CA TYR A 569 -10.36 10.94 4.12
C TYR A 569 -10.52 10.65 5.60
N GLY A 570 -10.33 9.38 5.99
CA GLY A 570 -10.46 8.92 7.37
C GLY A 570 -11.83 8.30 7.66
N THR A 571 -11.89 7.53 8.74
CA THR A 571 -13.10 6.87 9.24
C THR A 571 -13.22 7.21 10.73
N PRO A 572 -14.38 7.68 11.20
CA PRO A 572 -14.55 8.03 12.62
C PRO A 572 -14.39 6.81 13.51
N ALA A 573 -13.72 6.98 14.66
CA ALA A 573 -13.79 6.04 15.75
C ALA A 573 -15.21 6.03 16.33
N ARG A 574 -15.77 4.84 16.57
CA ARG A 574 -17.12 4.66 17.13
C ARG A 574 -17.11 4.83 18.65
N LEU A 575 -16.88 6.07 19.10
CA LEU A 575 -16.82 6.42 20.52
C LEU A 575 -18.20 6.54 21.18
N ASP A 576 -19.28 6.48 20.39
CA ASP A 576 -20.68 6.66 20.79
C ASP A 576 -21.21 5.55 21.72
N HIS A 577 -20.60 4.37 21.74
CA HIS A 577 -21.05 3.23 22.55
C HIS A 577 -20.34 3.09 23.89
N PHE A 578 -19.34 3.94 24.17
CA PHE A 578 -18.60 3.93 25.42
C PHE A 578 -19.29 4.81 26.44
N ASP A 579 -19.19 4.46 27.72
CA ASP A 579 -19.77 5.23 28.82
C ASP A 579 -18.80 6.32 29.26
N GLU A 580 -17.50 6.04 29.18
CA GLU A 580 -16.41 6.93 29.57
C GLU A 580 -15.33 6.97 28.49
N VAL A 581 -14.82 8.17 28.18
CA VAL A 581 -13.80 8.41 27.15
C VAL A 581 -12.68 9.26 27.69
N LEU A 582 -11.43 8.77 27.59
CA LEU A 582 -10.22 9.53 27.86
C LEU A 582 -9.57 9.95 26.54
N PHE A 583 -9.48 11.25 26.29
CA PHE A 583 -8.69 11.81 25.21
C PHE A 583 -7.32 12.22 25.73
N ILE A 584 -6.25 11.70 25.11
CA ILE A 584 -4.87 12.14 25.32
C ILE A 584 -4.38 12.80 24.03
N ALA A 585 -4.27 14.12 24.04
CA ALA A 585 -3.81 14.90 22.91
C ALA A 585 -2.39 15.43 23.15
N GLY A 586 -1.52 15.36 22.15
CA GLY A 586 -0.18 15.93 22.16
C GLY A 586 0.00 17.00 21.09
N GLY A 587 0.34 18.24 21.48
CA GLY A 587 0.55 19.35 20.56
C GLY A 587 -0.68 19.62 19.68
N SER A 588 -0.50 19.56 18.35
CA SER A 588 -1.60 19.76 17.38
C SER A 588 -2.55 18.56 17.27
N GLY A 589 -2.30 17.46 18.00
CA GLY A 589 -3.19 16.30 18.06
C GLY A 589 -4.61 16.63 18.55
N ILE A 590 -4.80 17.75 19.25
CA ILE A 590 -6.12 18.27 19.67
C ILE A 590 -7.10 18.41 18.52
N THR A 591 -6.61 18.68 17.30
CA THR A 591 -7.44 18.83 16.09
C THR A 591 -8.26 17.59 15.76
N THR A 592 -7.84 16.40 16.21
CA THR A 592 -8.62 15.16 16.08
C THR A 592 -9.73 15.03 17.13
N VAL A 593 -9.56 15.67 18.29
CA VAL A 593 -10.44 15.56 19.45
C VAL A 593 -11.57 16.59 19.40
N LEU A 594 -11.27 17.82 18.95
CA LEU A 594 -12.27 18.90 18.84
C LEU A 594 -13.57 18.46 18.14
N PRO A 595 -13.54 17.73 17.00
CA PRO A 595 -14.76 17.28 16.34
C PRO A 595 -15.58 16.31 17.18
N TYR A 596 -14.96 15.45 17.99
CA TYR A 596 -15.68 14.55 18.91
C TYR A 596 -16.33 15.33 20.06
N LEU A 597 -15.64 16.34 20.62
CA LEU A 597 -16.20 17.18 21.68
C LEU A 597 -17.46 17.93 21.18
N ARG A 598 -17.40 18.53 20.00
CA ARG A 598 -18.57 19.16 19.37
C ARG A 598 -19.67 18.14 19.10
N GLN A 599 -19.33 16.95 18.61
CA GLN A 599 -20.30 15.89 18.40
C GLN A 599 -21.01 15.47 19.71
N PHE A 600 -20.30 15.45 20.83
CA PHE A 600 -20.82 15.04 22.14
C PHE A 600 -21.58 16.15 22.88
N PHE A 601 -21.24 17.41 22.68
CA PHE A 601 -21.76 18.50 23.52
C PHE A 601 -22.47 19.61 22.75
N GLU A 602 -22.34 19.68 21.43
CA GLU A 602 -22.97 20.70 20.57
C GLU A 602 -23.99 20.08 19.58
N ASP A 603 -23.65 18.96 18.92
CA ASP A 603 -24.46 18.38 17.83
C ASP A 603 -25.47 17.29 18.27
N GLN A 604 -25.57 17.03 19.59
CA GLN A 604 -26.44 15.99 20.14
C GLN A 604 -27.91 16.27 19.85
N LYS A 605 -28.67 15.21 19.54
CA LYS A 605 -30.14 15.25 19.59
C LYS A 605 -30.55 15.08 21.06
N GLU A 606 -31.59 15.78 21.52
CA GLU A 606 -32.06 15.83 22.93
C GLU A 606 -32.23 14.46 23.62
N SER A 607 -32.32 13.36 22.88
CA SER A 607 -32.58 12.00 23.38
C SER A 607 -31.33 11.15 23.69
N GLN A 608 -30.09 11.64 23.54
CA GLN A 608 -28.87 10.85 23.79
C GLN A 608 -27.97 11.51 24.86
N THR A 609 -27.62 10.73 25.89
CA THR A 609 -26.64 11.15 26.89
C THR A 609 -25.22 10.89 26.39
N PRO A 610 -24.36 11.93 26.30
CA PRO A 610 -22.99 11.76 25.85
C PRO A 610 -22.15 11.01 26.89
N PRO A 611 -21.03 10.39 26.49
CA PRO A 611 -20.10 9.78 27.42
C PRO A 611 -19.55 10.81 28.42
N LYS A 612 -19.08 10.33 29.57
CA LYS A 612 -18.24 11.13 30.46
C LYS A 612 -16.85 11.24 29.82
N VAL A 613 -16.37 12.46 29.60
CA VAL A 613 -15.15 12.75 28.87
C VAL A 613 -14.09 13.33 29.81
N ARG A 614 -12.88 12.76 29.77
CA ARG A 614 -11.67 13.35 30.35
C ARG A 614 -10.72 13.71 29.21
N LEU A 615 -10.37 14.98 29.07
CA LEU A 615 -9.37 15.47 28.13
C LEU A 615 -8.07 15.77 28.89
N VAL A 616 -7.00 15.12 28.49
CA VAL A 616 -5.62 15.42 28.90
C VAL A 616 -4.88 15.94 27.68
N TRP A 617 -4.56 17.23 27.67
CA TRP A 617 -3.89 17.86 26.54
C TRP A 617 -2.50 18.36 26.93
N ILE A 618 -1.48 17.80 26.28
CA ILE A 618 -0.07 18.07 26.53
C ILE A 618 0.44 19.02 25.45
N VAL A 619 0.80 20.24 25.83
CA VAL A 619 1.21 21.30 24.91
C VAL A 619 2.50 21.95 25.39
N ARG A 620 3.27 22.53 24.46
CA ARG A 620 4.43 23.35 24.82
C ARG A 620 4.00 24.76 25.19
N ASP A 621 3.20 25.38 24.33
CA ASP A 621 2.76 26.76 24.47
C ASP A 621 1.37 26.88 25.10
N GLU A 622 1.25 27.72 26.13
CA GLU A 622 -0.01 28.00 26.83
C GLU A 622 -0.97 28.85 25.98
N GLY A 623 -0.42 29.77 25.17
CA GLY A 623 -1.20 30.62 24.27
C GLY A 623 -2.06 29.80 23.32
N PHE A 624 -1.53 28.70 22.78
CA PHE A 624 -2.27 27.81 21.91
C PHE A 624 -3.46 27.13 22.62
N VAL A 625 -3.32 26.80 23.90
CA VAL A 625 -4.44 26.25 24.69
C VAL A 625 -5.54 27.30 24.86
N ARG A 626 -5.15 28.53 25.24
CA ARG A 626 -6.09 29.64 25.42
C ARG A 626 -6.81 30.01 24.12
N ASP A 627 -6.10 30.01 23.00
CA ASP A 627 -6.66 30.25 21.67
C ASP A 627 -7.72 29.20 21.29
N VAL A 628 -7.47 27.91 21.54
CA VAL A 628 -8.44 26.83 21.30
C VAL A 628 -9.65 26.93 22.23
N LEU A 629 -9.45 27.27 23.51
CA LEU A 629 -10.58 27.47 24.43
C LEU A 629 -11.47 28.63 23.97
N ALA A 630 -10.87 29.77 23.64
CA ALA A 630 -11.60 30.96 23.26
C ALA A 630 -12.34 30.82 21.92
N ASN A 631 -11.71 30.17 20.92
CA ASN A 631 -12.21 30.16 19.55
C ASN A 631 -12.88 28.85 19.15
N ASP A 632 -12.55 27.72 19.78
CA ASP A 632 -12.96 26.39 19.32
C ASP A 632 -13.84 25.63 20.32
N LEU A 633 -13.66 25.85 21.62
CA LEU A 633 -14.39 25.15 22.69
C LEU A 633 -15.31 26.05 23.52
N ARG A 634 -15.37 27.36 23.25
CA ARG A 634 -16.21 28.32 24.00
C ARG A 634 -17.67 27.87 24.14
N VAL A 635 -18.28 27.38 23.06
CA VAL A 635 -19.67 26.90 23.05
C VAL A 635 -19.79 25.59 23.83
N THR A 636 -18.89 24.64 23.58
CA THR A 636 -18.79 23.39 24.36
C THR A 636 -18.67 23.66 25.87
N GLU A 637 -17.79 24.57 26.30
CA GLU A 637 -17.61 24.91 27.72
C GLU A 637 -18.83 25.59 28.34
N GLY A 638 -19.55 26.39 27.56
CA GLY A 638 -20.80 27.03 28.01
C GLY A 638 -21.99 26.07 28.16
N SER A 639 -21.87 24.82 27.68
CA SER A 639 -22.93 23.82 27.74
C SER A 639 -23.07 23.23 29.15
N ALA A 640 -24.28 23.26 29.71
CA ALA A 640 -24.59 22.63 31.00
C ALA A 640 -24.27 21.13 31.03
N LEU A 641 -24.36 20.47 29.87
CA LEU A 641 -24.01 19.06 29.71
C LEU A 641 -22.50 18.83 29.83
N ALA A 642 -21.70 19.71 29.23
CA ALA A 642 -20.24 19.66 29.36
C ALA A 642 -19.81 19.94 30.81
N ALA A 643 -20.44 20.90 31.49
CA ALA A 643 -20.10 21.23 32.89
C ALA A 643 -20.17 20.02 33.84
N SER A 644 -21.06 19.05 33.58
CA SER A 644 -21.20 17.83 34.40
C SER A 644 -20.44 16.61 33.88
N ARG A 645 -20.03 16.59 32.60
CA ARG A 645 -19.50 15.40 31.93
C ARG A 645 -18.15 15.59 31.24
N LEU A 646 -17.64 16.80 31.09
CA LEU A 646 -16.36 17.11 30.48
C LEU A 646 -15.39 17.63 31.53
N ASN A 647 -14.30 16.90 31.76
CA ASN A 647 -13.17 17.36 32.55
C ASN A 647 -11.97 17.60 31.62
N MET A 648 -11.34 18.77 31.71
CA MET A 648 -10.20 19.14 30.87
C MET A 648 -8.99 19.49 31.72
N GLU A 649 -7.85 18.89 31.40
CA GLU A 649 -6.56 19.10 32.06
C GLU A 649 -5.51 19.46 31.01
N PHE A 650 -4.83 20.58 31.21
CA PHE A 650 -3.83 21.13 30.29
C PHE A 650 -2.45 21.04 30.92
N TYR A 651 -1.54 20.32 30.27
CA TYR A 651 -0.17 20.14 30.72
C TYR A 651 0.79 20.95 29.84
N ILE A 652 1.36 22.02 30.41
CA ILE A 652 2.28 22.93 29.74
C ILE A 652 3.72 22.46 30.00
N THR A 653 4.44 22.17 28.92
CA THR A 653 5.72 21.43 28.96
C THR A 653 6.95 22.26 28.58
N SER A 654 6.79 23.55 28.27
CA SER A 654 7.93 24.45 28.12
C SER A 654 8.37 24.97 29.49
N ASP A 655 9.63 24.74 29.85
CA ASP A 655 10.34 25.60 30.78
C ASP A 655 10.73 26.85 30.00
N SER A 656 10.37 28.05 30.46
CA SER A 656 10.94 29.28 29.92
C SER A 656 12.23 29.59 30.67
N PRO A 657 13.44 29.35 30.11
CA PRO A 657 14.69 29.76 30.75
C PRO A 657 14.92 31.29 30.68
N ASN A 658 14.12 32.04 29.91
CA ASN A 658 14.26 33.49 29.71
C ASN A 658 13.02 34.31 30.08
N ALA A 659 12.12 33.78 30.91
CA ALA A 659 11.14 34.65 31.56
C ALA A 659 11.89 35.41 32.65
N THR A 660 12.35 36.63 32.36
CA THR A 660 12.53 37.62 33.41
C THR A 660 11.25 37.63 34.24
N PRO A 661 11.32 37.62 35.59
CA PRO A 661 10.14 37.72 36.41
C PRO A 661 9.47 39.04 36.02
N LYS A 662 8.41 38.95 35.21
CA LYS A 662 7.44 40.04 35.14
C LYS A 662 6.95 40.13 36.57
N THR A 663 7.34 41.21 37.22
CA THR A 663 6.86 41.62 38.53
C THR A 663 5.39 41.30 38.59
N GLU A 664 4.98 40.56 39.63
CA GLU A 664 3.59 40.31 39.93
C GLU A 664 2.88 41.67 39.99
N GLU A 665 2.26 42.07 38.87
CA GLU A 665 1.24 43.10 38.91
C GLU A 665 0.09 42.47 39.68
N ALA A 666 -0.03 42.90 40.92
CA ALA A 666 -1.08 42.57 41.85
C ALA A 666 -2.45 42.85 41.23
N GLY A 667 -3.01 41.83 40.60
CA GLY A 667 -4.39 41.78 40.13
C GLY A 667 -4.88 40.34 40.29
N ASN A 668 -5.94 40.15 41.08
CA ASN A 668 -6.55 38.88 41.47
C ASN A 668 -6.98 37.99 40.27
N SER A 669 -6.04 37.35 39.58
CA SER A 669 -6.31 36.25 38.66
C SER A 669 -6.16 34.95 39.44
N ILE A 670 -7.27 34.39 39.92
CA ILE A 670 -7.32 33.00 40.43
C ILE A 670 -6.70 32.10 39.36
N ALA A 671 -5.58 31.45 39.66
CA ALA A 671 -4.92 30.55 38.74
C ALA A 671 -5.88 29.41 38.37
N ASP A 672 -6.23 29.29 37.08
CA ASP A 672 -7.13 28.23 36.60
C ASP A 672 -6.50 26.86 36.91
N PRO A 673 -7.12 26.05 37.81
CA PRO A 673 -6.52 24.80 38.29
C PRO A 673 -6.37 23.73 37.20
N ARG A 674 -6.96 23.95 36.02
CA ARG A 674 -6.83 23.06 34.86
C ARG A 674 -5.43 23.13 34.24
N PHE A 675 -4.69 24.23 34.43
CA PHE A 675 -3.36 24.44 33.87
C PHE A 675 -2.28 23.91 34.81
N LYS A 676 -1.54 22.90 34.36
CA LYS A 676 -0.47 22.22 35.10
C LYS A 676 0.86 22.43 34.38
N LYS A 677 1.84 23.04 35.04
CA LYS A 677 3.19 23.27 34.48
C LYS A 677 4.09 22.06 34.71
N SER A 678 3.75 20.93 34.09
CA SER A 678 4.53 19.70 34.19
C SER A 678 4.22 18.75 33.03
N ARG A 679 5.03 17.70 32.87
CA ARG A 679 4.70 16.57 32.00
C ARG A 679 3.89 15.54 32.80
N PRO A 680 2.73 15.06 32.31
CA PRO A 680 1.99 14.02 32.99
C PRO A 680 2.72 12.68 32.85
N ASP A 681 2.68 11.85 33.90
CA ASP A 681 2.95 10.43 33.74
C ASP A 681 1.73 9.77 33.09
N ILE A 682 1.87 9.42 31.81
CA ILE A 682 0.81 8.80 31.00
C ILE A 682 0.34 7.48 31.61
N HIS A 683 1.23 6.71 32.24
CA HIS A 683 0.82 5.49 32.94
C HIS A 683 -0.16 5.81 34.06
N SER A 684 0.22 6.70 34.99
CA SER A 684 -0.68 7.11 36.08
C SER A 684 -2.02 7.68 35.59
N VAL A 685 -2.02 8.44 34.49
CA VAL A 685 -3.23 9.04 33.91
C VAL A 685 -4.20 7.97 33.42
N VAL A 686 -3.68 7.01 32.65
CA VAL A 686 -4.48 5.88 32.14
C VAL A 686 -4.91 4.98 33.28
N ASP A 687 -3.99 4.65 34.21
CA ASP A 687 -4.27 3.78 35.34
C ASP A 687 -5.39 4.33 36.22
N THR A 688 -5.29 5.62 36.60
CA THR A 688 -6.29 6.29 37.42
C THR A 688 -7.65 6.37 36.71
N PHE A 689 -7.65 6.68 35.41
CA PHE A 689 -8.89 6.77 34.64
C PHE A 689 -9.57 5.41 34.50
N VAL A 690 -8.79 4.39 34.17
CA VAL A 690 -9.29 3.04 33.94
C VAL A 690 -9.80 2.42 35.25
N ASP A 691 -9.06 2.55 36.35
CA ASP A 691 -9.43 1.97 37.64
C ASP A 691 -10.63 2.67 38.30
N SER A 692 -10.89 3.94 37.96
CA SER A 692 -12.09 4.67 38.41
C SER A 692 -13.33 4.45 37.53
N SER A 693 -13.15 3.88 36.33
CA SER A 693 -14.25 3.69 35.39
C SER A 693 -15.16 2.52 35.78
N GLN A 694 -16.47 2.68 35.60
CA GLN A 694 -17.48 1.68 35.98
C GLN A 694 -18.18 1.04 34.76
N GLY A 695 -17.96 1.61 33.56
CA GLY A 695 -18.62 1.18 32.32
C GLY A 695 -17.65 0.72 31.24
N LYS A 696 -18.12 0.74 29.99
CA LYS A 696 -17.25 0.57 28.83
C LYS A 696 -16.40 1.81 28.64
N THR A 697 -15.09 1.63 28.54
CA THR A 697 -14.14 2.72 28.58
C THR A 697 -13.34 2.78 27.28
N ALA A 698 -13.23 3.96 26.68
CA ALA A 698 -12.35 4.19 25.54
C ALA A 698 -11.19 5.09 25.93
N VAL A 699 -9.98 4.73 25.49
CA VAL A 699 -8.81 5.60 25.52
C VAL A 699 -8.50 5.98 24.08
N PHE A 700 -8.52 7.27 23.79
CA PHE A 700 -8.19 7.82 22.47
C PHE A 700 -6.92 8.65 22.59
N VAL A 701 -5.93 8.36 21.77
CA VAL A 701 -4.66 9.10 21.76
C VAL A 701 -4.34 9.67 20.39
N CYS A 702 -3.96 10.94 20.36
CA CYS A 702 -3.38 11.58 19.18
C CYS A 702 -2.23 12.51 19.55
N GLY A 703 -1.01 12.18 19.11
CA GLY A 703 0.17 12.97 19.42
C GLY A 703 1.47 12.38 18.87
N PRO A 704 2.62 12.85 19.37
CA PRO A 704 3.94 12.25 19.10
C PRO A 704 3.96 10.73 19.33
N ALA A 705 4.79 10.04 18.56
CA ALA A 705 4.90 8.57 18.59
C ALA A 705 5.14 8.01 20.01
N GLU A 706 5.93 8.71 20.83
CA GLU A 706 6.18 8.35 22.23
C GLU A 706 4.91 8.38 23.09
N ILE A 707 4.08 9.44 22.99
CA ILE A 707 2.84 9.55 23.78
C ILE A 707 1.88 8.41 23.43
N ALA A 708 1.75 8.10 22.14
CA ALA A 708 0.88 7.02 21.67
C ALA A 708 1.41 5.62 22.04
N ASP A 709 2.71 5.35 21.85
CA ASP A 709 3.31 4.07 22.25
C ASP A 709 3.21 3.82 23.78
N THR A 710 3.46 4.85 24.60
CA THR A 710 3.30 4.77 26.07
C THR A 710 1.84 4.59 26.48
N THR A 711 0.90 5.30 25.84
CA THR A 711 -0.54 5.13 26.10
C THR A 711 -0.98 3.71 25.79
N ARG A 712 -0.55 3.15 24.66
CA ARG A 712 -0.84 1.75 24.30
C ARG A 712 -0.30 0.79 25.34
N GLN A 713 0.94 0.98 25.77
CA GLN A 713 1.54 0.15 26.81
C GLN A 713 0.73 0.21 28.12
N ALA A 714 0.27 1.38 28.52
CA ALA A 714 -0.57 1.55 29.71
C ALA A 714 -1.91 0.82 29.57
N VAL A 715 -2.61 0.98 28.44
CA VAL A 715 -3.90 0.29 28.21
C VAL A 715 -3.74 -1.22 28.22
N ILE A 716 -2.70 -1.76 27.57
CA ILE A 716 -2.45 -3.21 27.53
C ILE A 716 -2.31 -3.78 28.96
N ARG A 717 -1.68 -3.08 29.90
CA ARG A 717 -1.57 -3.55 31.31
C ARG A 717 -2.94 -3.76 31.96
N HIS A 718 -3.92 -2.90 31.67
CA HIS A 718 -5.27 -3.01 32.24
C HIS A 718 -6.16 -4.02 31.56
N THR A 719 -5.91 -4.33 30.28
CA THR A 719 -6.67 -5.38 29.59
C THR A 719 -6.47 -6.78 30.19
N HIS A 720 -5.56 -6.97 31.15
CA HIS A 720 -5.42 -8.20 31.94
C HIS A 720 -6.39 -8.30 33.12
N LYS A 721 -7.00 -7.20 33.56
CA LYS A 721 -7.96 -7.19 34.67
C LYS A 721 -9.33 -7.66 34.15
N ASP A 722 -9.85 -8.77 34.69
CA ASP A 722 -11.08 -9.45 34.20
C ASP A 722 -12.35 -8.57 34.24
N HIS A 723 -12.33 -7.43 34.94
CA HIS A 723 -13.51 -6.59 35.16
C HIS A 723 -13.62 -5.37 34.21
N ILE A 724 -12.55 -4.91 33.56
CA ILE A 724 -12.55 -3.62 32.86
C ILE A 724 -12.58 -3.80 31.32
N ASP A 725 -13.55 -3.18 30.63
CA ASP A 725 -13.71 -3.25 29.16
C ASP A 725 -13.12 -1.98 28.55
N VAL A 726 -11.80 -2.00 28.25
CA VAL A 726 -11.06 -0.85 27.71
C VAL A 726 -10.68 -1.10 26.26
N GLU A 727 -11.03 -0.16 25.38
CA GLU A 727 -10.58 -0.14 23.99
C GLU A 727 -9.68 1.07 23.74
N LEU A 728 -8.63 0.90 22.94
CA LEU A 728 -7.72 1.98 22.56
C LEU A 728 -7.90 2.35 21.10
N PHE A 729 -8.03 3.65 20.86
CA PHE A 729 -8.10 4.27 19.54
C PHE A 729 -6.88 5.17 19.34
N GLU A 730 -6.19 5.01 18.22
CA GLU A 730 -4.95 5.73 17.95
C GLU A 730 -5.05 6.45 16.62
N GLU A 731 -4.99 7.78 16.67
CA GLU A 731 -4.83 8.62 15.49
C GLU A 731 -3.46 9.29 15.52
N MET A 732 -2.72 9.29 14.41
CA MET A 732 -1.40 9.90 14.36
C MET A 732 -1.10 10.56 13.04
N PHE A 733 -0.24 11.57 13.13
CA PHE A 733 0.26 12.37 12.02
C PHE A 733 1.78 12.16 11.89
N VAL A 734 2.19 11.15 11.11
CA VAL A 734 3.61 10.80 10.88
C VAL A 734 3.98 11.02 9.41
N TRP A 735 3.64 12.20 8.90
CA TRP A 735 4.08 12.63 7.56
C TRP A 735 5.41 13.36 7.64
#